data_AF-A0A3N7K296-F1
#
_entry.id   AF-A0A3N7K296-F1
#
_cell.length_a   1.000
_cell.length_b   1.000
_cell.length_c   1.000
_cell.angle_alpha   90.00
_cell.angle_beta   90.00
_cell.angle_gamma   90.00
#
_symmetry.space_group_name_H-M   'P 1'
#
loop_
_entity.id
_entity.type
_entity.pdbx_description
1 polymer ?
#
loop_
_entity_poly.entity_id
_entity_poly.type
_entity_poly.pdbx_seq_one_letter_code
_entity_poly.pdbx_strand_id
1 'polypeptide(L)'
;MVMTTFSARTTHLLAALTLTVAASAAFAAYPAWKPDTYYAAGTVVSYNGHDYKALVSQTDYTGTGWNPTVPSLWQDLGASTPPAPAPAPAPAPAPAPAPAPAPAPAPAPAPAPSPAPAPAPAPAPAPAPAPAPAPVGAPAKPTIQIQNWDHAGTFSIVWNKWFGTSGTSWELYEDGVKVQGGTLTDVGTSPQSVTMQITGKKLGLYTYVVKLINSAGATASDSAYTTVGNASLIGIKQWDVGGQSLQSTVSQGSVTVDLNVAGVGNPTFTVGTNNPKVATGTVSGSKLTVTALSAGRAGIRIKDNNGNGRWVGVRVRNADGSLPGLPSYVSVGSVSDDTTTALGNWQGFGTGGTNVRADSRYIYLNGGASVPGNSSWCTWTTIPCFRETGFIRESRKLGMVPVFVFYNVADGGESYSTDLAHIQDSTYMSAYFKDWVKVIDIANEESPDDPVGYVIEPDFIGYMMQNSGLQPSQITARVDQAYSSGVLSTAAGDPSFPNTLEGLVKAVNYIVQKRSKNAWYGWQINIWSDAQSGASTNGLMHITDPSEKGWTAGRPLIAASAQRVANYYNAAGITSYGASFISFDKYGYDGGAAGNAKWQFNADHWNNYLYYVQTLNTALKKPVVLWQLPVGHVNGSVGTNPYTGAPYATLNNSTSKHYEDTAPTYFFGDTFTAGSSMFPASYYATNAAGDPKVTVSGANITWGSHMAEAKKAGIVSLMFGAGVGDSTDNIGLNGMALTDDHWWLVKASKYFQAGPVALP
;
A
#
# COMPACT_ATOMS: atom_id res chain seq x y z
N MET A 1 -7.82 42.34 -66.99
CA MET A 1 -9.09 42.37 -67.74
C MET A 1 -10.07 41.50 -66.95
N VAL A 2 -10.59 42.02 -65.84
CA VAL A 2 -11.85 42.78 -65.69
C VAL A 2 -13.09 41.88 -65.83
N MET A 3 -13.76 41.68 -64.68
CA MET A 3 -15.23 41.51 -64.49
C MET A 3 -15.86 40.17 -64.95
N THR A 4 -16.88 39.58 -64.32
CA THR A 4 -17.81 40.03 -63.26
C THR A 4 -18.65 38.85 -62.74
N THR A 5 -18.86 38.85 -61.42
CA THR A 5 -20.06 38.54 -60.59
C THR A 5 -21.37 38.02 -61.21
N PHE A 6 -22.06 37.11 -60.46
CA PHE A 6 -23.45 37.14 -59.93
C PHE A 6 -23.96 35.67 -59.78
N SER A 7 -24.07 35.08 -58.59
CA SER A 7 -25.05 35.22 -57.49
C SER A 7 -26.43 34.56 -57.72
N ALA A 8 -26.71 33.55 -56.88
CA ALA A 8 -28.01 33.22 -56.22
C ALA A 8 -29.19 32.79 -57.14
N ARG A 9 -30.12 31.88 -56.79
CA ARG A 9 -30.53 31.27 -55.52
C ARG A 9 -31.61 30.20 -55.83
N THR A 10 -31.66 29.12 -55.03
CA THR A 10 -32.85 28.34 -54.55
C THR A 10 -33.87 27.80 -55.59
N THR A 11 -34.31 26.54 -55.58
CA THR A 11 -35.02 25.86 -54.47
C THR A 11 -35.20 24.36 -54.78
N HIS A 12 -35.15 23.53 -53.73
CA HIS A 12 -35.62 22.15 -53.46
C HIS A 12 -36.46 21.40 -54.54
N LEU A 13 -36.43 20.08 -54.70
CA LEU A 13 -36.53 18.98 -53.71
C LEU A 13 -36.36 17.60 -54.44
N LEU A 14 -35.73 16.60 -53.79
CA LEU A 14 -35.84 15.10 -53.89
C LEU A 14 -36.01 14.41 -55.28
N ALA A 15 -35.50 13.21 -55.62
CA ALA A 15 -34.54 12.20 -55.10
C ALA A 15 -34.52 11.03 -56.14
N ALA A 16 -33.54 10.11 -55.99
CA ALA A 16 -33.33 8.80 -56.64
C ALA A 16 -32.24 8.79 -57.74
N LEU A 17 -30.99 8.43 -57.42
CA LEU A 17 -30.40 7.09 -57.20
C LEU A 17 -29.99 6.39 -58.51
N THR A 18 -28.71 6.51 -58.86
CA THR A 18 -28.01 5.62 -59.80
C THR A 18 -26.72 5.13 -59.16
N LEU A 19 -26.53 3.81 -59.25
CA LEU A 19 -25.41 3.00 -58.78
C LEU A 19 -24.11 3.38 -59.52
N THR A 20 -23.01 3.58 -58.80
CA THR A 20 -21.65 3.54 -59.37
C THR A 20 -20.71 2.73 -58.48
N VAL A 21 -20.03 1.79 -59.13
CA VAL A 21 -18.97 0.92 -58.60
C VAL A 21 -17.76 1.78 -58.17
N ALA A 22 -17.27 1.57 -56.95
CA ALA A 22 -15.98 2.09 -56.49
C ALA A 22 -15.12 0.93 -55.96
N ALA A 23 -13.88 0.89 -56.43
CA ALA A 23 -12.86 -0.10 -56.12
C ALA A 23 -12.55 -0.16 -54.62
N SER A 24 -12.37 -1.38 -54.11
CA SER A 24 -12.05 -1.68 -52.72
C SER A 24 -10.62 -1.25 -52.38
N ALA A 25 -10.47 -0.10 -51.74
CA ALA A 25 -9.27 0.20 -50.95
C ALA A 25 -9.37 -0.60 -49.63
N ALA A 26 -8.37 -1.45 -49.38
CA ALA A 26 -8.26 -2.19 -48.12
C ALA A 26 -7.98 -1.21 -46.98
N PHE A 27 -8.98 -0.97 -46.14
CA PHE A 27 -8.83 -0.23 -44.89
C PHE A 27 -8.18 -1.16 -43.84
N ALA A 28 -6.92 -0.90 -43.47
CA ALA A 28 -6.25 -1.61 -42.37
C ALA A 28 -6.75 -1.10 -41.01
N ALA A 29 -7.02 -2.02 -40.07
CA ALA A 29 -7.49 -1.70 -38.72
C ALA A 29 -6.40 -1.09 -37.82
N TYR A 30 -5.12 -1.26 -38.18
CA TYR A 30 -3.96 -0.76 -37.43
C TYR A 30 -3.11 0.21 -38.27
N PRO A 31 -2.40 1.16 -37.62
CA PRO A 31 -1.51 2.08 -38.32
C PRO A 31 -0.51 1.34 -39.21
N ALA A 32 -0.29 1.84 -40.43
CA ALA A 32 0.72 1.27 -41.33
C ALA A 32 2.12 1.38 -40.72
N TRP A 33 2.90 0.31 -40.81
CA TRP A 33 4.32 0.31 -40.44
C TRP A 33 5.09 1.36 -41.24
N LYS A 34 6.06 2.00 -40.59
CA LYS A 34 6.92 3.03 -41.15
C LYS A 34 8.37 2.72 -40.78
N PRO A 35 9.31 2.86 -41.73
CA PRO A 35 10.72 2.81 -41.41
C PRO A 35 11.12 3.98 -40.51
N ASP A 36 12.28 3.86 -39.85
CA ASP A 36 12.87 4.86 -38.94
C ASP A 36 11.97 5.27 -37.77
N THR A 37 11.03 4.39 -37.41
CA THR A 37 10.08 4.60 -36.31
C THR A 37 10.41 3.65 -35.16
N TYR A 38 10.36 4.19 -33.94
CA TYR A 38 10.46 3.37 -32.73
C TYR A 38 9.14 2.67 -32.45
N TYR A 39 9.21 1.36 -32.24
CA TYR A 39 8.10 0.48 -31.85
C TYR A 39 8.41 -0.14 -30.50
N ALA A 40 7.52 0.07 -29.53
CA ALA A 40 7.60 -0.64 -28.25
C ALA A 40 7.09 -2.08 -28.40
N ALA A 41 7.63 -3.02 -27.61
CA ALA A 41 7.14 -4.40 -27.56
C ALA A 41 5.61 -4.44 -27.35
N GLY A 42 4.92 -5.20 -28.18
CA GLY A 42 3.46 -5.31 -28.20
C GLY A 42 2.73 -4.36 -29.15
N THR A 43 3.41 -3.39 -29.77
CA THR A 43 2.80 -2.52 -30.79
C THR A 43 2.32 -3.33 -31.99
N VAL A 44 1.11 -3.05 -32.49
CA VAL A 44 0.54 -3.71 -33.67
C VAL A 44 0.48 -2.73 -34.84
N VAL A 45 0.98 -3.16 -36.00
CA VAL A 45 1.04 -2.37 -37.24
C VAL A 45 0.54 -3.19 -38.42
N SER A 46 0.06 -2.51 -39.47
CA SER A 46 -0.24 -3.15 -40.74
C SER A 46 0.92 -3.02 -41.73
N TYR A 47 1.26 -4.09 -42.43
CA TYR A 47 2.32 -4.13 -43.44
C TYR A 47 1.98 -5.19 -44.50
N ASN A 48 2.04 -4.83 -45.78
CA ASN A 48 1.75 -5.74 -46.91
C ASN A 48 0.42 -6.51 -46.80
N GLY A 49 -0.63 -5.89 -46.25
CA GLY A 49 -1.95 -6.50 -46.13
C GLY A 49 -2.09 -7.51 -44.98
N HIS A 50 -1.10 -7.57 -44.08
CA HIS A 50 -1.11 -8.34 -42.85
C HIS A 50 -0.91 -7.43 -41.63
N ASP A 51 -1.37 -7.89 -40.48
CA ASP A 51 -1.14 -7.23 -39.20
C ASP A 51 -0.01 -7.94 -38.44
N TYR A 52 0.87 -7.17 -37.81
CA TYR A 52 2.04 -7.68 -37.12
C TYR A 52 2.21 -7.07 -35.73
N LYS A 53 2.64 -7.86 -34.75
CA LYS A 53 2.91 -7.43 -33.38
C LYS A 53 4.41 -7.42 -33.07
N ALA A 54 4.95 -6.31 -32.58
CA ALA A 54 6.34 -6.22 -32.15
C ALA A 54 6.60 -7.15 -30.95
N LEU A 55 7.64 -7.98 -31.03
CA LEU A 55 8.03 -8.91 -29.95
C LEU A 55 9.00 -8.28 -28.95
N VAL A 56 9.79 -7.31 -29.41
CA VAL A 56 10.74 -6.53 -28.60
C VAL A 56 10.47 -5.04 -28.82
N SER A 57 11.21 -4.17 -28.12
CA SER A 57 11.20 -2.74 -28.42
C SER A 57 12.36 -2.44 -29.36
N GLN A 58 12.09 -1.90 -30.54
CA GLN A 58 13.11 -1.64 -31.56
C GLN A 58 12.83 -0.36 -32.37
N THR A 59 13.86 0.16 -33.03
CA THR A 59 13.70 1.14 -34.12
C THR A 59 14.07 0.44 -35.43
N ASP A 60 13.14 0.39 -36.37
CA ASP A 60 13.36 -0.28 -37.65
C ASP A 60 14.03 0.69 -38.64
N TYR A 61 15.35 0.91 -38.47
CA TYR A 61 16.11 1.86 -39.28
C TYR A 61 16.17 1.48 -40.76
N THR A 62 16.03 2.47 -41.65
CA THR A 62 16.20 2.30 -43.09
C THR A 62 17.58 1.74 -43.41
N GLY A 63 17.64 0.66 -44.20
CA GLY A 63 18.88 0.01 -44.62
C GLY A 63 19.29 -1.22 -43.79
N THR A 64 18.63 -1.50 -42.66
CA THR A 64 18.86 -2.72 -41.85
C THR A 64 18.14 -3.96 -42.40
N GLY A 65 17.17 -3.76 -43.29
CA GLY A 65 16.24 -4.80 -43.74
C GLY A 65 15.19 -5.18 -42.68
N TRP A 66 15.18 -4.53 -41.51
CA TRP A 66 14.18 -4.77 -40.48
C TRP A 66 12.84 -4.19 -40.88
N ASN A 67 11.83 -5.05 -40.90
CA ASN A 67 10.44 -4.73 -41.17
C ASN A 67 9.57 -5.83 -40.54
N PRO A 68 8.23 -5.71 -40.59
CA PRO A 68 7.32 -6.64 -39.91
C PRO A 68 7.41 -8.12 -40.35
N THR A 69 8.10 -8.44 -41.45
CA THR A 69 8.32 -9.83 -41.87
C THR A 69 9.50 -10.52 -41.17
N VAL A 70 10.26 -9.83 -40.31
CA VAL A 70 11.39 -10.39 -39.55
C VAL A 70 10.89 -11.13 -38.30
N PRO A 71 10.90 -12.48 -38.24
CA PRO A 71 10.20 -13.23 -37.18
C PRO A 71 10.81 -13.10 -35.78
N SER A 72 12.07 -12.67 -35.68
CA SER A 72 12.72 -12.40 -34.40
C SER A 72 12.31 -11.07 -33.77
N LEU A 73 11.71 -10.17 -34.55
CA LEU A 73 11.30 -8.83 -34.13
C LEU A 73 9.78 -8.66 -34.12
N TRP A 74 9.08 -9.43 -34.95
CA TRP A 74 7.65 -9.28 -35.22
C TRP A 74 6.93 -10.64 -35.30
N GLN A 75 5.70 -10.69 -34.80
CA GLN A 75 4.78 -11.82 -34.91
C GLN A 75 3.68 -11.48 -35.94
N ASP A 76 3.52 -12.31 -36.97
CA ASP A 76 2.41 -12.23 -37.93
C ASP A 76 1.09 -12.61 -37.24
N LEU A 77 0.10 -11.73 -37.34
CA LEU A 77 -1.26 -11.92 -36.81
C LEU A 77 -2.26 -12.34 -37.90
N GLY A 78 -1.82 -12.46 -39.15
CA GLY A 78 -2.64 -12.82 -40.31
C GLY A 78 -3.05 -11.62 -41.18
N ALA A 79 -3.86 -11.90 -42.20
CA ALA A 79 -4.35 -10.89 -43.14
C ALA A 79 -5.15 -9.80 -42.42
N SER A 80 -4.86 -8.53 -42.75
CA SER A 80 -5.58 -7.37 -42.21
C SER A 80 -7.06 -7.49 -42.56
N THR A 81 -7.90 -7.72 -41.56
CA THR A 81 -9.35 -7.79 -41.76
C THR A 81 -9.95 -6.38 -41.67
N PRO A 82 -10.93 -6.03 -42.53
CA PRO A 82 -11.67 -4.78 -42.37
C PRO A 82 -12.28 -4.75 -40.96
N PRO A 83 -12.33 -3.59 -40.28
CA PRO A 83 -13.07 -3.48 -39.04
C PRO A 83 -14.50 -3.99 -39.30
N ALA A 84 -14.97 -4.89 -38.43
CA ALA A 84 -16.36 -5.30 -38.45
C ALA A 84 -17.22 -4.03 -38.48
N PRO A 85 -18.27 -3.96 -39.34
CA PRO A 85 -19.13 -2.80 -39.38
C PRO A 85 -19.57 -2.51 -37.94
N ALA A 86 -19.37 -1.26 -37.52
CA ALA A 86 -19.82 -0.81 -36.21
C ALA A 86 -21.26 -1.31 -36.00
N PRO A 87 -21.60 -1.84 -34.82
CA PRO A 87 -22.99 -2.15 -34.51
C PRO A 87 -23.82 -0.94 -34.91
N ALA A 88 -24.88 -1.16 -35.70
CA ALA A 88 -25.82 -0.11 -36.01
C ALA A 88 -26.16 0.61 -34.70
N PRO A 89 -26.20 1.97 -34.68
CA PRO A 89 -26.56 2.69 -33.49
C PRO A 89 -27.76 2.01 -32.86
N ALA A 90 -27.64 1.62 -31.59
CA ALA A 90 -28.81 1.20 -30.84
C ALA A 90 -29.89 2.27 -31.13
N PRO A 91 -31.10 1.89 -31.55
CA PRO A 91 -32.16 2.84 -31.79
C PRO A 91 -32.19 3.81 -30.62
N ALA A 92 -32.27 5.12 -30.91
CA ALA A 92 -32.58 6.09 -29.89
C ALA A 92 -33.69 5.49 -29.02
N PRO A 93 -33.58 5.50 -27.68
CA PRO A 93 -34.64 5.01 -26.83
C PRO A 93 -35.94 5.55 -27.39
N ALA A 94 -36.88 4.66 -27.72
CA ALA A 94 -38.21 5.10 -28.06
C ALA A 94 -38.62 6.11 -26.98
N PRO A 95 -39.22 7.26 -27.36
CA PRO A 95 -39.77 8.18 -26.38
C PRO A 95 -40.49 7.33 -25.34
N ALA A 96 -40.17 7.56 -24.06
CA ALA A 96 -40.88 6.92 -22.97
C ALA A 96 -42.36 6.91 -23.35
N PRO A 97 -43.05 5.74 -23.30
CA PRO A 97 -44.45 5.67 -23.66
C PRO A 97 -45.16 6.85 -23.03
N ALA A 98 -45.87 7.63 -23.84
CA ALA A 98 -46.77 8.64 -23.31
C ALA A 98 -47.54 7.96 -22.16
N PRO A 99 -47.64 8.61 -20.98
CA PRO A 99 -48.35 8.04 -19.86
C PRO A 99 -49.63 7.39 -20.37
N ALA A 100 -49.84 6.12 -20.02
CA ALA A 100 -51.07 5.43 -20.37
C ALA A 100 -52.22 6.39 -20.07
N PRO A 101 -53.17 6.59 -21.01
CA PRO A 101 -54.32 7.45 -20.77
C PRO A 101 -54.86 7.11 -19.39
N ALA A 102 -55.03 8.13 -18.55
CA ALA A 102 -55.69 7.97 -17.27
C ALA A 102 -56.92 7.07 -17.49
N PRO A 103 -57.10 6.02 -16.66
CA PRO A 103 -58.24 5.14 -16.78
C PRO A 103 -59.50 5.96 -17.07
N ALA A 104 -60.24 5.58 -18.12
CA ALA A 104 -61.50 6.21 -18.43
C ALA A 104 -62.31 6.33 -17.13
N PRO A 105 -62.93 7.50 -16.87
CA PRO A 105 -63.74 7.69 -15.68
C PRO A 105 -64.63 6.47 -15.48
N ALA A 106 -64.59 5.90 -14.28
CA ALA A 106 -65.50 4.82 -13.91
C ALA A 106 -66.93 5.24 -14.30
N PRO A 107 -67.74 4.34 -14.88
CA PRO A 107 -69.09 4.63 -15.31
C PRO A 107 -69.83 5.42 -14.23
N ALA A 108 -70.50 6.50 -14.64
CA ALA A 108 -71.36 7.27 -13.76
C ALA A 108 -72.23 6.29 -12.96
N PRO A 109 -72.21 6.34 -11.61
CA PRO A 109 -73.06 5.51 -10.78
C PRO A 109 -74.51 5.62 -11.25
N ALA A 110 -75.20 4.48 -11.34
CA ALA A 110 -76.63 4.43 -11.61
C ALA A 110 -77.38 5.39 -10.66
N PRO A 111 -78.47 6.02 -11.11
CA PRO A 111 -79.27 6.91 -10.28
C PRO A 111 -79.60 6.25 -8.94
N ALA A 112 -79.20 6.89 -7.84
CA ALA A 112 -79.52 6.44 -6.51
C ALA A 112 -81.06 6.40 -6.33
N PRO A 113 -81.61 5.37 -5.66
CA PRO A 113 -83.02 5.32 -5.33
C PRO A 113 -83.44 6.55 -4.51
N SER A 114 -84.71 6.94 -4.70
CA SER A 114 -85.41 8.05 -4.05
C SER A 114 -85.07 8.18 -2.55
N PRO A 115 -84.87 9.41 -2.02
CA PRO A 115 -84.45 9.63 -0.65
C PRO A 115 -85.43 9.04 0.38
N ALA A 116 -84.90 8.33 1.36
CA ALA A 116 -85.57 8.09 2.64
C ALA A 116 -85.65 9.42 3.44
N PRO A 117 -86.63 9.58 4.34
CA PRO A 117 -86.85 10.81 5.09
C PRO A 117 -85.63 11.27 5.89
N ALA A 118 -85.44 12.59 5.92
CA ALA A 118 -84.30 13.29 6.50
C ALA A 118 -84.01 12.92 7.97
N PRO A 119 -82.79 12.46 8.29
CA PRO A 119 -82.25 12.52 9.64
C PRO A 119 -81.95 13.97 10.04
N ALA A 120 -82.15 14.28 11.32
CA ALA A 120 -81.96 15.60 11.90
C ALA A 120 -80.55 16.19 11.62
N PRO A 121 -80.41 17.53 11.51
CA PRO A 121 -79.16 18.18 11.17
C PRO A 121 -78.02 17.79 12.12
N ALA A 122 -76.92 17.28 11.55
CA ALA A 122 -75.67 17.12 12.27
C ALA A 122 -75.04 18.50 12.54
N PRO A 123 -74.39 18.72 13.71
CA PRO A 123 -73.78 19.99 14.06
C PRO A 123 -72.72 20.45 13.05
N ALA A 124 -72.66 21.75 12.81
CA ALA A 124 -71.71 22.39 11.92
C ALA A 124 -70.25 22.03 12.26
N PRO A 125 -69.36 21.84 11.26
CA PRO A 125 -67.93 21.65 11.49
C PRO A 125 -67.38 22.77 12.36
N ALA A 126 -66.65 22.41 13.42
CA ALA A 126 -65.96 23.36 14.25
C ALA A 126 -65.02 24.23 13.38
N PRO A 127 -64.98 25.56 13.60
CA PRO A 127 -64.06 26.44 12.90
C PRO A 127 -62.63 25.92 12.96
N ALA A 128 -61.90 26.03 11.84
CA ALA A 128 -60.45 25.83 11.86
C ALA A 128 -59.85 26.64 13.01
N PRO A 129 -59.01 26.04 13.87
CA PRO A 129 -58.41 26.74 15.00
C PRO A 129 -57.77 28.05 14.53
N ALA A 130 -58.02 29.13 15.27
CA ALA A 130 -57.34 30.40 15.03
C ALA A 130 -55.81 30.17 14.96
N PRO A 131 -55.08 30.85 14.05
CA PRO A 131 -53.63 30.72 13.96
C PRO A 131 -53.02 30.87 15.35
N ALA A 132 -52.19 29.91 15.74
CA ALA A 132 -51.45 30.01 16.99
C ALA A 132 -50.70 31.35 17.01
N PRO A 133 -50.63 32.05 18.16
CA PRO A 133 -49.93 33.32 18.27
C PRO A 133 -48.51 33.20 17.70
N ALA A 134 -48.09 34.17 16.89
CA ALA A 134 -46.74 34.19 16.37
C ALA A 134 -45.74 34.17 17.56
N PRO A 135 -44.65 33.38 17.48
CA PRO A 135 -43.65 33.30 18.53
C PRO A 135 -43.11 34.70 18.89
N VAL A 136 -42.92 34.95 20.18
CA VAL A 136 -42.49 36.27 20.71
C VAL A 136 -41.00 36.57 20.42
N GLY A 137 -40.28 35.64 19.79
CA GLY A 137 -38.88 35.79 19.38
C GLY A 137 -38.29 34.51 18.78
N ALA A 138 -37.04 34.59 18.31
CA ALA A 138 -36.30 33.41 17.87
C ALA A 138 -36.19 32.37 19.00
N PRO A 139 -36.03 31.07 18.70
CA PRO A 139 -35.96 30.03 19.72
C PRO A 139 -34.81 30.26 20.71
N ALA A 140 -34.95 29.78 21.94
CA ALA A 140 -33.84 29.79 22.90
C ALA A 140 -32.68 28.89 22.41
N LYS A 141 -31.45 29.24 22.79
CA LYS A 141 -30.24 28.52 22.37
C LYS A 141 -30.29 27.06 22.83
N PRO A 142 -30.27 26.08 21.92
CA PRO A 142 -30.20 24.68 22.31
C PRO A 142 -28.79 24.30 22.75
N THR A 143 -28.69 23.32 23.66
CA THR A 143 -27.46 22.59 23.99
C THR A 143 -27.39 21.30 23.19
N ILE A 144 -26.19 20.85 22.83
CA ILE A 144 -25.95 19.61 22.09
C ILE A 144 -24.97 18.72 22.88
N GLN A 145 -25.20 17.41 22.88
CA GLN A 145 -24.36 16.40 23.51
C GLN A 145 -24.18 15.22 22.55
N ILE A 146 -22.92 14.79 22.36
CA ILE A 146 -22.57 13.64 21.53
C ILE A 146 -22.21 12.48 22.47
N GLN A 147 -22.84 11.33 22.27
CA GLN A 147 -22.62 10.11 23.06
C GLN A 147 -21.77 9.14 22.24
N ASN A 148 -20.47 9.43 22.12
CA ASN A 148 -19.50 8.64 21.35
C ASN A 148 -18.23 8.42 22.16
N TRP A 149 -18.33 7.62 23.22
CA TRP A 149 -17.23 7.37 24.17
C TRP A 149 -16.27 6.27 23.69
N ASP A 150 -16.72 5.42 22.76
CA ASP A 150 -15.94 4.33 22.15
C ASP A 150 -15.33 4.72 20.80
N HIS A 151 -15.57 5.96 20.33
CA HIS A 151 -15.10 6.47 19.04
C HIS A 151 -15.56 5.61 17.86
N ALA A 152 -16.73 4.98 17.96
CA ALA A 152 -17.29 4.16 16.90
C ALA A 152 -17.84 5.01 15.74
N GLY A 153 -18.01 4.38 14.58
CA GLY A 153 -18.67 5.01 13.43
C GLY A 153 -20.19 5.20 13.60
N THR A 154 -20.75 4.74 14.72
CA THR A 154 -22.16 4.82 15.08
C THR A 154 -22.30 5.36 16.49
N PHE A 155 -23.07 6.43 16.67
CA PHE A 155 -23.25 7.08 17.96
C PHE A 155 -24.54 7.91 18.01
N SER A 156 -24.96 8.28 19.22
CA SER A 156 -26.13 9.13 19.42
C SER A 156 -25.74 10.60 19.57
N ILE A 157 -26.58 11.49 19.06
CA ILE A 157 -26.58 12.90 19.42
C ILE A 157 -27.90 13.22 20.12
N VAL A 158 -27.81 13.96 21.22
CA VAL A 158 -28.96 14.50 21.94
C VAL A 158 -28.83 16.00 21.97
N TRP A 159 -29.90 16.72 21.63
CA TRP A 159 -29.97 18.15 21.88
C TRP A 159 -31.15 18.49 22.77
N ASN A 160 -30.96 19.51 23.61
CA ASN A 160 -31.95 19.96 24.59
C ASN A 160 -32.09 21.48 24.55
N LYS A 161 -33.32 21.97 24.55
CA LYS A 161 -33.70 23.34 24.91
C LYS A 161 -34.39 23.30 26.26
N TRP A 162 -33.74 23.77 27.32
CA TRP A 162 -34.23 23.62 28.70
C TRP A 162 -35.35 24.59 29.08
N PHE A 163 -35.30 25.84 28.62
CA PHE A 163 -36.32 26.87 28.88
C PHE A 163 -36.31 27.91 27.75
N GLY A 164 -37.26 28.86 27.76
CA GLY A 164 -37.37 29.94 26.76
C GLY A 164 -38.09 29.53 25.47
N THR A 165 -38.20 30.46 24.51
CA THR A 165 -39.04 30.33 23.30
C THR A 165 -38.78 29.04 22.52
N SER A 166 -39.85 28.34 22.15
CA SER A 166 -39.78 27.07 21.42
C SER A 166 -39.42 27.21 19.94
N GLY A 167 -38.85 26.14 19.40
CA GLY A 167 -38.76 25.91 17.97
C GLY A 167 -39.97 25.13 17.46
N THR A 168 -40.31 25.33 16.19
CA THR A 168 -41.28 24.51 15.42
C THR A 168 -40.60 23.54 14.46
N SER A 169 -39.28 23.67 14.27
CA SER A 169 -38.45 22.72 13.56
C SER A 169 -37.00 22.80 14.01
N TRP A 170 -36.21 21.80 13.64
CA TRP A 170 -34.79 21.74 13.90
C TRP A 170 -34.01 21.18 12.71
N GLU A 171 -32.74 21.56 12.63
CA GLU A 171 -31.78 21.07 11.64
C GLU A 171 -30.47 20.71 12.34
N LEU A 172 -29.91 19.53 12.03
CA LEU A 172 -28.56 19.15 12.43
C LEU A 172 -27.63 19.40 11.25
N TYR A 173 -26.54 20.12 11.53
CA TYR A 173 -25.44 20.35 10.61
C TYR A 173 -24.21 19.56 11.07
N GLU A 174 -23.55 18.90 10.12
CA GLU A 174 -22.25 18.26 10.25
C GLU A 174 -21.26 18.99 9.36
N ASP A 175 -20.17 19.50 9.94
CA ASP A 175 -19.12 20.25 9.23
C ASP A 175 -19.69 21.38 8.33
N GLY A 176 -20.79 21.99 8.78
CA GLY A 176 -21.50 23.06 8.09
C GLY A 176 -22.55 22.60 7.06
N VAL A 177 -22.73 21.31 6.84
CA VAL A 177 -23.71 20.72 5.92
C VAL A 177 -24.90 20.15 6.69
N LYS A 178 -26.13 20.49 6.30
CA LYS A 178 -27.34 19.91 6.91
C LYS A 178 -27.41 18.41 6.62
N VAL A 179 -27.43 17.58 7.67
CA VAL A 179 -27.48 16.12 7.58
C VAL A 179 -28.81 15.53 8.04
N GLN A 180 -29.51 16.18 8.97
CA GLN A 180 -30.81 15.74 9.47
C GLN A 180 -31.68 16.95 9.84
N GLY A 181 -32.99 16.73 10.02
CA GLY A 181 -33.92 17.75 10.48
C GLY A 181 -35.30 17.16 10.76
N GLY A 182 -36.15 17.92 11.45
CA GLY A 182 -37.50 17.49 11.77
C GLY A 182 -38.38 18.63 12.27
N THR A 183 -39.69 18.38 12.29
CA THR A 183 -40.69 19.30 12.85
C THR A 183 -40.86 19.06 14.35
N LEU A 184 -41.24 20.12 15.07
CA LEU A 184 -41.52 20.09 16.50
C LEU A 184 -42.87 20.74 16.77
N THR A 185 -43.54 20.27 17.80
CA THR A 185 -44.70 20.97 18.36
C THR A 185 -44.21 22.20 19.15
N ASP A 186 -44.86 23.34 18.93
CA ASP A 186 -44.64 24.52 19.77
C ASP A 186 -45.18 24.27 21.18
N VAL A 187 -44.29 24.30 22.17
CA VAL A 187 -44.61 24.07 23.58
C VAL A 187 -44.39 25.33 24.43
N GLY A 188 -44.37 26.51 23.81
CA GLY A 188 -44.18 27.80 24.48
C GLY A 188 -42.78 27.90 25.09
N THR A 189 -42.69 27.91 26.42
CA THR A 189 -41.41 28.00 27.16
C THR A 189 -40.91 26.66 27.70
N SER A 190 -41.70 25.59 27.56
CA SER A 190 -41.39 24.26 28.11
C SER A 190 -40.16 23.63 27.42
N PRO A 191 -39.48 22.66 28.06
CA PRO A 191 -38.32 22.00 27.46
C PRO A 191 -38.64 21.28 26.15
N GLN A 192 -37.67 21.24 25.23
CA GLN A 192 -37.72 20.43 23.99
C GLN A 192 -36.44 19.60 23.89
N SER A 193 -36.55 18.35 23.43
CA SER A 193 -35.42 17.44 23.28
C SER A 193 -35.62 16.48 22.11
N VAL A 194 -34.53 16.16 21.40
CA VAL A 194 -34.52 15.12 20.37
C VAL A 194 -33.22 14.33 20.48
N THR A 195 -33.35 13.00 20.37
CA THR A 195 -32.25 12.06 20.23
C THR A 195 -32.23 11.52 18.80
N MET A 196 -31.04 11.37 18.25
CA MET A 196 -30.81 10.90 16.88
C MET A 196 -29.62 9.96 16.81
N GLN A 197 -29.69 9.03 15.88
CA GLN A 197 -28.59 8.12 15.57
C GLN A 197 -27.81 8.61 14.36
N ILE A 198 -26.49 8.61 14.50
CA ILE A 198 -25.52 8.80 13.44
C ILE A 198 -24.87 7.44 13.18
N THR A 199 -24.75 7.03 11.92
CA THR A 199 -24.19 5.74 11.53
C THR A 199 -23.22 5.88 10.35
N GLY A 200 -22.36 4.88 10.16
CA GLY A 200 -21.52 4.76 8.97
C GLY A 200 -20.39 5.80 8.88
N LYS A 201 -19.99 6.40 9.99
CA LYS A 201 -18.87 7.36 9.99
C LYS A 201 -17.54 6.64 9.85
N LYS A 202 -16.69 7.20 8.98
CA LYS A 202 -15.31 6.76 8.76
C LYS A 202 -14.37 7.41 9.77
N LEU A 203 -13.12 6.93 9.85
CA LEU A 203 -12.04 7.59 10.59
C LEU A 203 -12.05 9.09 10.29
N GLY A 204 -12.28 9.93 11.30
CA GLY A 204 -12.55 11.34 11.06
C GLY A 204 -12.81 12.15 12.31
N LEU A 205 -12.69 13.46 12.18
CA LEU A 205 -13.17 14.46 13.14
C LEU A 205 -14.46 15.04 12.57
N TYR A 206 -15.54 15.04 13.35
CA TYR A 206 -16.85 15.52 12.93
C TYR A 206 -17.33 16.60 13.89
N THR A 207 -17.74 17.75 13.35
CA THR A 207 -18.29 18.87 14.13
C THR A 207 -19.79 18.99 13.88
N TYR A 208 -20.58 19.09 14.95
CA TYR A 208 -22.02 19.17 14.91
C TYR A 208 -22.57 20.48 15.50
N VAL A 209 -23.58 21.02 14.83
CA VAL A 209 -24.37 22.17 15.29
C VAL A 209 -25.85 21.88 15.07
N VAL A 210 -26.67 22.13 16.09
CA VAL A 210 -28.14 22.08 15.95
C VAL A 210 -28.67 23.51 15.80
N LYS A 211 -29.51 23.72 14.81
CA LYS A 211 -30.25 24.96 14.59
C LYS A 211 -31.72 24.72 14.92
N LEU A 212 -32.23 25.45 15.90
CA LEU A 212 -33.63 25.44 16.28
C LEU A 212 -34.34 26.62 15.61
N ILE A 213 -35.48 26.37 14.96
CA ILE A 213 -36.12 27.30 14.03
C ILE A 213 -37.59 27.49 14.40
N ASN A 214 -38.08 28.72 14.35
CA ASN A 214 -39.50 29.05 14.33
C ASN A 214 -39.77 30.18 13.32
N SER A 215 -41.00 30.68 13.23
CA SER A 215 -41.35 31.74 12.28
C SER A 215 -40.72 33.11 12.60
N ALA A 216 -40.22 33.31 13.82
CA ALA A 216 -39.53 34.54 14.23
C ALA A 216 -38.01 34.49 13.98
N GLY A 217 -37.44 33.32 13.70
CA GLY A 217 -36.03 33.19 13.36
C GLY A 217 -35.44 31.84 13.74
N ALA A 218 -34.11 31.81 13.85
CA ALA A 218 -33.38 30.59 14.19
C ALA A 218 -32.20 30.87 15.11
N THR A 219 -31.92 29.91 16.00
CA THR A 219 -30.82 29.98 16.97
C THR A 219 -30.02 28.70 16.91
N ALA A 220 -28.69 28.82 16.79
CA ALA A 220 -27.77 27.69 16.74
C ALA A 220 -27.20 27.35 18.12
N SER A 221 -26.94 26.07 18.36
CA SER A 221 -26.13 25.61 19.49
C SER A 221 -24.68 26.08 19.37
N ASP A 222 -23.91 25.94 20.44
CA ASP A 222 -22.45 25.85 20.30
C ASP A 222 -22.08 24.62 19.47
N SER A 223 -20.88 24.63 18.87
CA SER A 223 -20.34 23.47 18.18
C SER A 223 -19.92 22.41 19.19
N ALA A 224 -20.34 21.16 18.95
CA ALA A 224 -19.76 19.98 19.60
C ALA A 224 -19.00 19.17 18.56
N TYR A 225 -18.00 18.39 18.99
CA TYR A 225 -17.22 17.58 18.07
C TYR A 225 -16.94 16.19 18.65
N THR A 226 -16.67 15.24 17.77
CA THR A 226 -16.25 13.89 18.14
C THR A 226 -15.29 13.34 17.10
N THR A 227 -14.48 12.36 17.50
CA THR A 227 -13.61 11.60 16.60
C THR A 227 -14.13 10.18 16.46
N VAL A 228 -13.98 9.63 15.27
CA VAL A 228 -14.15 8.21 14.99
C VAL A 228 -12.77 7.59 14.84
N GLY A 229 -12.52 6.50 15.56
CA GLY A 229 -11.20 5.92 15.74
C GLY A 229 -10.18 6.90 16.34
N ASN A 230 -8.90 6.67 16.05
CA ASN A 230 -7.79 7.50 16.54
C ASN A 230 -7.54 8.74 15.65
N ALA A 231 -8.62 9.39 15.19
CA ALA A 231 -8.50 10.59 14.36
C ALA A 231 -7.94 11.77 15.17
N SER A 232 -7.14 12.62 14.52
CA SER A 232 -6.57 13.82 15.14
C SER A 232 -7.61 14.94 15.25
N LEU A 233 -7.53 15.73 16.33
CA LEU A 233 -8.31 16.96 16.51
C LEU A 233 -7.89 18.09 15.57
N ILE A 234 -6.75 17.97 14.89
CA ILE A 234 -6.32 18.92 13.87
C ILE A 234 -7.03 18.57 12.55
N GLY A 235 -7.83 19.48 12.01
CA GLY A 235 -8.46 19.36 10.70
C GLY A 235 -7.58 19.95 9.58
N ILE A 236 -7.69 19.40 8.37
CA ILE A 236 -7.12 19.91 7.13
C ILE A 236 -8.26 20.02 6.12
N LYS A 237 -8.91 21.19 6.07
CA LYS A 237 -10.25 21.36 5.50
C LYS A 237 -10.38 20.91 4.04
N GLN A 238 -9.37 21.18 3.22
CA GLN A 238 -9.38 20.86 1.78
C GLN A 238 -9.10 19.37 1.51
N TRP A 239 -8.54 18.64 2.48
CA TRP A 239 -8.17 17.24 2.31
C TRP A 239 -9.13 16.30 3.05
N ASP A 240 -9.77 16.76 4.12
CA ASP A 240 -10.70 15.97 4.94
C ASP A 240 -12.10 15.91 4.33
N VAL A 241 -12.22 15.20 3.21
CA VAL A 241 -13.49 15.00 2.50
C VAL A 241 -14.08 13.64 2.88
N GLY A 242 -15.18 13.63 3.62
CA GLY A 242 -15.89 12.41 4.04
C GLY A 242 -15.15 11.58 5.10
N GLY A 243 -14.22 12.21 5.83
CA GLY A 243 -13.36 11.61 6.84
C GLY A 243 -11.99 12.31 6.87
N GLN A 244 -11.13 11.92 7.81
CA GLN A 244 -9.79 12.48 7.90
C GLN A 244 -8.87 11.84 6.86
N SER A 245 -8.24 12.67 6.03
CA SER A 245 -7.29 12.19 5.03
C SER A 245 -6.02 11.67 5.68
N LEU A 246 -5.68 10.43 5.33
CA LEU A 246 -4.43 9.77 5.69
C LEU A 246 -3.28 10.14 4.75
N GLN A 247 -3.60 10.35 3.47
CA GLN A 247 -2.66 10.71 2.44
C GLN A 247 -3.37 11.54 1.37
N SER A 248 -2.74 12.62 0.93
CA SER A 248 -3.24 13.47 -0.14
C SER A 248 -2.33 13.39 -1.36
N THR A 249 -2.93 13.23 -2.54
CA THR A 249 -2.20 13.21 -3.82
C THR A 249 -2.19 14.60 -4.42
N VAL A 250 -1.01 15.10 -4.76
CA VAL A 250 -0.81 16.46 -5.28
C VAL A 250 0.08 16.45 -6.53
N SER A 251 -0.12 17.42 -7.41
CA SER A 251 0.85 17.71 -8.47
C SER A 251 2.07 18.41 -7.88
N GLN A 252 3.20 18.39 -8.61
CA GLN A 252 4.35 19.22 -8.26
C GLN A 252 3.96 20.71 -8.29
N GLY A 253 4.52 21.49 -7.37
CA GLY A 253 4.11 22.87 -7.10
C GLY A 253 3.67 23.09 -5.65
N SER A 254 3.00 24.20 -5.36
CA SER A 254 2.53 24.51 -4.00
C SER A 254 1.02 24.40 -3.88
N VAL A 255 0.55 23.83 -2.77
CA VAL A 255 -0.86 23.79 -2.38
C VAL A 255 -1.01 24.38 -0.98
N THR A 256 -1.98 25.27 -0.81
CA THR A 256 -2.30 25.84 0.51
C THR A 256 -3.63 25.30 1.00
N VAL A 257 -3.64 24.83 2.23
CA VAL A 257 -4.81 24.26 2.91
C VAL A 257 -5.02 24.94 4.27
N ASP A 258 -6.26 25.01 4.70
CA ASP A 258 -6.65 25.57 5.99
C ASP A 258 -6.58 24.50 7.08
N LEU A 259 -5.97 24.90 8.18
CA LEU A 259 -5.88 24.12 9.40
C LEU A 259 -6.87 24.64 10.45
N ASN A 260 -7.40 23.73 11.25
CA ASN A 260 -8.18 24.07 12.44
C ASN A 260 -7.89 23.06 13.54
N VAL A 261 -8.21 23.42 14.78
CA VAL A 261 -8.25 22.47 15.90
C VAL A 261 -9.63 22.54 16.51
N ALA A 262 -10.25 21.38 16.71
CA ALA A 262 -11.57 21.28 17.31
C ALA A 262 -11.60 21.99 18.67
N GLY A 263 -12.56 22.91 18.87
CA GLY A 263 -12.73 23.64 20.13
C GLY A 263 -11.70 24.74 20.42
N VAL A 264 -10.74 25.02 19.53
CA VAL A 264 -9.70 26.04 19.77
C VAL A 264 -9.87 27.23 18.83
N GLY A 265 -10.04 28.42 19.41
CA GLY A 265 -10.00 29.68 18.67
C GLY A 265 -8.55 30.08 18.35
N ASN A 266 -8.28 30.45 17.09
CA ASN A 266 -6.97 30.91 16.61
C ASN A 266 -5.79 29.97 16.95
N PRO A 267 -5.82 28.69 16.53
CA PRO A 267 -4.73 27.77 16.78
C PRO A 267 -3.44 28.18 16.05
N THR A 268 -2.30 27.91 16.67
CA THR A 268 -0.97 28.03 16.05
C THR A 268 -0.38 26.65 15.82
N PHE A 269 0.47 26.54 14.81
CA PHE A 269 0.99 25.26 14.37
C PHE A 269 2.51 25.28 14.16
N THR A 270 3.11 24.09 14.24
CA THR A 270 4.44 23.79 13.71
C THR A 270 4.33 22.66 12.70
N VAL A 271 5.28 22.60 11.76
CA VAL A 271 5.27 21.59 10.69
C VAL A 271 6.65 20.98 10.49
N GLY A 272 6.71 19.69 10.14
CA GLY A 272 7.92 18.98 9.77
C GLY A 272 7.67 17.94 8.67
N THR A 273 8.73 17.43 8.05
CA THR A 273 8.64 16.39 7.01
C THR A 273 9.77 15.37 7.13
N ASN A 274 9.47 14.09 6.93
CA ASN A 274 10.50 13.04 6.83
C ASN A 274 11.23 13.04 5.47
N ASN A 275 10.69 13.68 4.44
CA ASN A 275 11.26 13.63 3.09
C ASN A 275 11.20 15.00 2.40
N PRO A 276 12.08 15.93 2.81
CA PRO A 276 12.12 17.28 2.27
C PRO A 276 12.55 17.36 0.81
N LYS A 277 13.02 16.26 0.20
CA LYS A 277 13.30 16.19 -1.24
C LYS A 277 12.03 16.00 -2.07
N VAL A 278 10.98 15.38 -1.50
CA VAL A 278 9.70 15.14 -2.17
C VAL A 278 8.69 16.23 -1.83
N ALA A 279 8.52 16.57 -0.55
CA ALA A 279 7.60 17.62 -0.14
C ALA A 279 8.07 18.31 1.14
N THR A 280 7.86 19.62 1.22
CA THR A 280 8.07 20.41 2.43
C THR A 280 6.76 21.08 2.87
N GLY A 281 6.68 21.47 4.14
CA GLY A 281 5.54 22.19 4.68
C GLY A 281 5.99 23.48 5.36
N THR A 282 5.20 24.54 5.21
CA THR A 282 5.32 25.80 5.97
C THR A 282 3.95 26.22 6.50
N VAL A 283 3.91 26.87 7.65
CA VAL A 283 2.67 27.34 8.27
C VAL A 283 2.69 28.84 8.49
N SER A 284 1.58 29.50 8.21
CA SER A 284 1.36 30.94 8.46
C SER A 284 -0.05 31.13 9.01
N GLY A 285 -0.16 31.33 10.32
CA GLY A 285 -1.44 31.29 11.02
C GLY A 285 -2.11 29.91 10.84
N SER A 286 -3.40 29.91 10.50
CA SER A 286 -4.19 28.69 10.26
C SER A 286 -4.06 28.14 8.83
N LYS A 287 -2.96 28.41 8.13
CA LYS A 287 -2.73 27.90 6.77
C LYS A 287 -1.45 27.10 6.70
N LEU A 288 -1.54 25.90 6.14
CA LEU A 288 -0.41 25.05 5.75
C LEU A 288 -0.18 25.20 4.25
N THR A 289 1.03 25.55 3.85
CA THR A 289 1.47 25.45 2.46
C THR A 289 2.38 24.25 2.31
N VAL A 290 1.98 23.28 1.50
CA VAL A 290 2.81 22.14 1.11
C VAL A 290 3.43 22.44 -0.24
N THR A 291 4.75 22.39 -0.31
CA THR A 291 5.50 22.51 -1.56
C THR A 291 5.94 21.12 -2.00
N ALA A 292 5.31 20.60 -3.05
CA ALA A 292 5.60 19.34 -3.69
C ALA A 292 6.70 19.52 -4.74
N LEU A 293 7.88 18.95 -4.47
CA LEU A 293 9.13 19.22 -5.20
C LEU A 293 9.44 18.17 -6.25
N SER A 294 9.26 16.88 -5.92
CA SER A 294 9.54 15.78 -6.83
C SER A 294 8.55 14.65 -6.62
N ALA A 295 8.37 13.82 -7.65
CA ALA A 295 7.52 12.63 -7.55
C ALA A 295 7.98 11.72 -6.40
N GLY A 296 7.02 11.12 -5.69
CA GLY A 296 7.30 10.22 -4.57
C GLY A 296 6.35 10.41 -3.39
N ARG A 297 6.78 9.97 -2.21
CA ARG A 297 6.00 10.05 -0.96
C ARG A 297 6.78 10.78 0.13
N ALA A 298 6.07 11.55 0.94
CA ALA A 298 6.56 12.20 2.14
C ALA A 298 5.46 12.17 3.21
N GLY A 299 5.84 12.11 4.48
CA GLY A 299 4.95 12.44 5.60
C GLY A 299 5.08 13.92 5.95
N ILE A 300 3.96 14.56 6.30
CA ILE A 300 3.91 15.89 6.90
C ILE A 300 3.35 15.76 8.31
N ARG A 301 4.12 16.23 9.30
CA ARG A 301 3.71 16.31 10.70
C ARG A 301 3.27 17.73 10.99
N ILE A 302 2.08 17.89 11.55
CA ILE A 302 1.52 19.14 12.03
C ILE A 302 1.32 18.99 13.53
N LYS A 303 1.80 19.93 14.34
CA LYS A 303 1.55 19.97 15.77
C LYS A 303 0.95 21.30 16.15
N ASP A 304 -0.04 21.30 17.03
CA ASP A 304 -0.52 22.52 17.67
C ASP A 304 0.27 22.81 18.97
N ASN A 305 -0.01 23.96 19.59
CA ASN A 305 0.63 24.34 20.84
C ASN A 305 0.09 23.61 22.09
N ASN A 306 -0.99 22.84 21.94
CA ASN A 306 -1.61 22.07 23.03
C ASN A 306 -1.13 20.60 23.05
N GLY A 307 -0.18 20.25 22.18
CA GLY A 307 0.41 18.90 22.09
C GLY A 307 -0.35 17.96 21.15
N ASN A 308 -1.41 18.41 20.49
CA ASN A 308 -2.09 17.60 19.48
C ASN A 308 -1.19 17.45 18.25
N GLY A 309 -1.09 16.22 17.74
CA GLY A 309 -0.33 15.90 16.54
C GLY A 309 -1.23 15.41 15.41
N ARG A 310 -0.83 15.69 14.18
CA ARG A 310 -1.40 15.10 12.97
C ARG A 310 -0.30 14.75 12.00
N TRP A 311 -0.36 13.54 11.48
CA TRP A 311 0.49 13.06 10.39
C TRP A 311 -0.38 12.79 9.18
N VAL A 312 0.06 13.27 8.02
CA VAL A 312 -0.62 13.09 6.75
C VAL A 312 0.42 12.84 5.67
N GLY A 313 0.21 11.80 4.87
CA GLY A 313 1.04 11.52 3.72
C GLY A 313 0.78 12.52 2.60
N VAL A 314 1.83 12.84 1.86
CA VAL A 314 1.77 13.59 0.60
C VAL A 314 2.37 12.70 -0.47
N ARG A 315 1.55 12.34 -1.45
CA ARG A 315 1.97 11.58 -2.63
C ARG A 315 2.05 12.54 -3.81
N VAL A 316 3.25 12.81 -4.27
CA VAL A 316 3.51 13.76 -5.36
C VAL A 316 3.53 13.01 -6.68
N ARG A 317 2.70 13.46 -7.64
CA ARG A 317 2.60 12.87 -8.98
C ARG A 317 3.91 12.98 -9.75
N ASN A 318 4.10 12.04 -10.68
CA ASN A 318 5.08 12.16 -11.74
C ASN A 318 4.80 13.39 -12.61
N ALA A 319 5.80 13.84 -13.36
CA ALA A 319 5.67 15.01 -14.24
C ALA A 319 4.59 14.81 -15.33
N ASP A 320 4.33 13.56 -15.72
CA ASP A 320 3.27 13.19 -16.67
C ASP A 320 1.87 13.07 -16.04
N GLY A 321 1.75 13.34 -14.73
CA GLY A 321 0.49 13.26 -13.98
C GLY A 321 0.16 11.88 -13.41
N SER A 322 0.93 10.84 -13.75
CA SER A 322 0.76 9.50 -13.19
C SER A 322 1.12 9.43 -11.70
N LEU A 323 0.63 8.40 -11.01
CA LEU A 323 0.95 8.17 -9.60
C LEU A 323 2.38 7.61 -9.47
N PRO A 324 3.15 8.03 -8.45
CA PRO A 324 4.48 7.47 -8.23
C PRO A 324 4.36 6.00 -7.83
N GLY A 325 5.14 5.14 -8.48
CA GLY A 325 5.27 3.73 -8.12
C GLY A 325 6.15 3.52 -6.88
N LEU A 326 6.88 2.42 -6.85
CA LEU A 326 7.96 2.21 -5.89
C LEU A 326 9.11 3.21 -6.13
N PRO A 327 10.00 3.42 -5.14
CA PRO A 327 11.15 4.30 -5.32
C PRO A 327 12.01 3.91 -6.53
N SER A 328 12.46 4.92 -7.29
CA SER A 328 13.40 4.75 -8.42
C SER A 328 14.87 4.68 -7.98
N TYR A 329 15.11 4.22 -6.76
CA TYR A 329 16.41 4.06 -6.13
C TYR A 329 16.36 2.87 -5.18
N VAL A 330 17.52 2.34 -4.80
CA VAL A 330 17.61 1.24 -3.82
C VAL A 330 16.99 1.71 -2.52
N SER A 331 15.79 1.21 -2.22
CA SER A 331 14.98 1.68 -1.10
C SER A 331 15.41 1.05 0.21
N VAL A 332 15.15 1.74 1.31
CA VAL A 332 15.37 1.23 2.68
C VAL A 332 14.03 1.06 3.37
N GLY A 333 13.78 -0.13 3.91
CA GLY A 333 12.60 -0.46 4.69
C GLY A 333 12.95 -0.89 6.11
N SER A 334 11.93 -0.91 6.98
CA SER A 334 12.08 -1.33 8.38
C SER A 334 10.88 -2.10 8.91
N VAL A 335 11.08 -3.05 9.82
CA VAL A 335 9.96 -3.57 10.62
C VAL A 335 9.44 -2.50 11.57
N SER A 336 8.14 -2.52 11.80
CA SER A 336 7.45 -1.75 12.83
C SER A 336 6.27 -2.58 13.33
N ASP A 337 6.03 -2.57 14.63
CA ASP A 337 4.93 -3.30 15.27
C ASP A 337 3.78 -2.37 15.72
N ASP A 338 3.83 -1.10 15.30
CA ASP A 338 2.89 -0.04 15.64
C ASP A 338 2.72 0.24 17.16
N THR A 339 3.68 -0.20 17.98
CA THR A 339 3.73 0.27 19.38
C THR A 339 4.02 1.76 19.45
N THR A 340 3.60 2.42 20.54
CA THR A 340 3.82 3.85 20.74
C THR A 340 5.30 4.24 20.59
N THR A 341 6.21 3.42 21.11
CA THR A 341 7.66 3.66 21.00
C THR A 341 8.13 3.54 19.55
N ALA A 342 7.77 2.46 18.86
CA ALA A 342 8.15 2.26 17.46
C ALA A 342 7.60 3.36 16.54
N LEU A 343 6.33 3.74 16.69
CA LEU A 343 5.72 4.82 15.93
C LEU A 343 6.33 6.17 16.25
N GLY A 344 6.64 6.44 17.52
CA GLY A 344 7.26 7.69 17.95
C GLY A 344 8.56 7.99 17.19
N ASN A 345 9.38 6.97 16.92
CA ASN A 345 10.61 7.09 16.12
C ASN A 345 10.31 7.52 14.68
N TRP A 346 9.35 6.86 14.02
CA TRP A 346 8.95 7.20 12.66
C TRP A 346 8.23 8.55 12.54
N GLN A 347 7.56 8.99 13.60
CA GLN A 347 6.78 10.23 13.66
C GLN A 347 7.62 11.47 14.03
N GLY A 348 8.89 11.29 14.41
CA GLY A 348 9.77 12.31 14.97
C GLY A 348 10.14 13.47 14.02
N PHE A 349 10.28 13.21 12.71
CA PHE A 349 10.56 14.17 11.63
C PHE A 349 11.54 15.29 12.05
N GLY A 350 12.77 14.89 12.41
CA GLY A 350 13.85 15.79 12.81
C GLY A 350 14.50 16.55 11.65
N THR A 351 15.77 16.93 11.79
CA THR A 351 16.54 17.61 10.73
C THR A 351 17.92 16.97 10.59
N GLY A 352 18.52 17.06 9.40
CA GLY A 352 19.82 16.43 9.14
C GLY A 352 19.80 14.96 9.57
N GLY A 353 20.83 14.52 10.30
CA GLY A 353 20.95 13.12 10.76
C GLY A 353 19.84 12.62 11.70
N THR A 354 19.02 13.49 12.29
CA THR A 354 17.88 13.10 13.15
C THR A 354 16.55 13.04 12.40
N ASN A 355 16.55 13.31 11.08
CA ASN A 355 15.35 13.18 10.25
C ASN A 355 15.11 11.73 9.82
N VAL A 356 14.60 10.94 10.76
CA VAL A 356 14.27 9.51 10.57
C VAL A 356 13.40 9.31 9.33
N ARG A 357 13.83 8.39 8.47
CA ARG A 357 13.14 8.04 7.23
C ARG A 357 13.41 6.60 6.84
N ALA A 358 12.37 5.97 6.31
CA ALA A 358 12.44 4.77 5.47
C ALA A 358 11.39 4.93 4.35
N ASP A 359 11.53 4.20 3.25
CA ASP A 359 10.58 4.25 2.13
C ASP A 359 9.42 3.26 2.31
N SER A 360 9.68 2.17 3.03
CA SER A 360 8.69 1.14 3.35
C SER A 360 8.77 0.74 4.82
N ARG A 361 7.65 0.24 5.32
CA ARG A 361 7.59 -0.40 6.64
C ARG A 361 6.95 -1.77 6.46
N TYR A 362 7.43 -2.74 7.24
CA TYR A 362 6.85 -4.07 7.22
C TYR A 362 6.42 -4.60 8.57
N ILE A 363 5.49 -5.56 8.52
CA ILE A 363 4.99 -6.27 9.69
C ILE A 363 4.58 -7.69 9.28
N TYR A 364 4.58 -8.59 10.25
CA TYR A 364 4.14 -9.98 10.06
C TYR A 364 2.62 -10.10 10.15
N LEU A 365 2.07 -10.86 9.21
CA LEU A 365 0.77 -11.51 9.27
C LEU A 365 1.05 -13.01 9.41
N ASN A 366 1.15 -13.47 10.66
CA ASN A 366 1.49 -14.85 11.04
C ASN A 366 0.53 -15.37 12.13
N GLY A 367 0.87 -16.49 12.77
CA GLY A 367 -0.03 -17.21 13.67
C GLY A 367 -1.00 -18.15 12.95
N GLY A 368 -0.67 -18.50 11.71
CA GLY A 368 -1.35 -19.53 10.94
C GLY A 368 -2.59 -19.09 10.17
N ALA A 369 -3.12 -20.01 9.37
CA ALA A 369 -4.41 -19.84 8.70
C ALA A 369 -5.55 -19.76 9.72
N SER A 370 -6.58 -18.98 9.41
CA SER A 370 -7.74 -18.69 10.27
C SER A 370 -8.74 -19.86 10.35
N VAL A 371 -8.26 -21.03 10.78
CA VAL A 371 -9.09 -22.20 11.11
C VAL A 371 -9.75 -22.04 12.49
N PRO A 372 -10.90 -22.68 12.74
CA PRO A 372 -11.56 -22.60 14.05
C PRO A 372 -10.63 -23.01 15.20
N GLY A 373 -10.51 -22.14 16.22
CA GLY A 373 -9.67 -22.38 17.39
C GLY A 373 -8.21 -21.94 17.24
N ASN A 374 -7.77 -21.52 16.05
CA ASN A 374 -6.43 -20.96 15.86
C ASN A 374 -6.42 -19.44 16.09
N SER A 375 -5.34 -18.94 16.69
CA SER A 375 -5.14 -17.50 16.93
C SER A 375 -4.34 -16.88 15.79
N SER A 376 -5.01 -16.62 14.66
CA SER A 376 -4.38 -16.02 13.48
C SER A 376 -4.20 -14.51 13.61
N TRP A 377 -3.40 -13.93 12.71
CA TRP A 377 -3.24 -12.48 12.53
C TRP A 377 -4.57 -11.71 12.45
N CYS A 378 -5.66 -12.37 12.03
CA CYS A 378 -6.98 -11.75 11.93
C CYS A 378 -7.75 -11.73 13.28
N THR A 379 -7.33 -12.48 14.29
CA THR A 379 -8.03 -12.55 15.60
C THR A 379 -7.28 -11.86 16.74
N TRP A 380 -6.09 -11.30 16.49
CA TRP A 380 -5.25 -10.69 17.53
C TRP A 380 -5.80 -9.37 18.09
N THR A 381 -6.75 -8.75 17.39
CA THR A 381 -7.34 -7.48 17.76
C THR A 381 -8.84 -7.63 18.01
N THR A 382 -9.42 -6.71 18.78
CA THR A 382 -10.88 -6.69 19.06
C THR A 382 -11.72 -6.48 17.79
N ILE A 383 -11.15 -5.80 16.80
CA ILE A 383 -11.69 -5.71 15.44
C ILE A 383 -10.96 -6.76 14.59
N PRO A 384 -11.65 -7.74 13.98
CA PRO A 384 -10.99 -8.75 13.17
C PRO A 384 -10.13 -8.14 12.05
N CYS A 385 -8.97 -8.73 11.78
CA CYS A 385 -8.01 -8.34 10.75
C CYS A 385 -7.47 -6.90 10.86
N PHE A 386 -7.73 -6.18 11.96
CA PHE A 386 -7.40 -4.77 12.07
C PHE A 386 -5.90 -4.47 12.09
N ARG A 387 -5.04 -5.46 12.39
CA ARG A 387 -3.59 -5.32 12.27
C ARG A 387 -3.18 -4.83 10.87
N GLU A 388 -3.75 -5.43 9.83
CA GLU A 388 -3.49 -5.02 8.45
C GLU A 388 -4.05 -3.62 8.17
N THR A 389 -5.33 -3.41 8.49
CA THR A 389 -6.02 -2.12 8.31
C THR A 389 -5.24 -0.97 8.97
N GLY A 390 -4.91 -1.11 10.25
CA GLY A 390 -4.16 -0.13 11.01
C GLY A 390 -2.78 0.14 10.40
N PHE A 391 -2.09 -0.93 10.00
CA PHE A 391 -0.74 -0.83 9.46
C PHE A 391 -0.71 -0.10 8.10
N ILE A 392 -1.65 -0.37 7.20
CA ILE A 392 -1.78 0.37 5.92
C ILE A 392 -2.05 1.84 6.22
N ARG A 393 -3.04 2.13 7.08
CA ARG A 393 -3.44 3.50 7.39
C ARG A 393 -2.28 4.32 7.96
N GLU A 394 -1.51 3.76 8.88
CA GLU A 394 -0.37 4.46 9.47
C GLU A 394 0.79 4.62 8.48
N SER A 395 1.08 3.60 7.64
CA SER A 395 2.05 3.73 6.54
C SER A 395 1.72 4.89 5.61
N ARG A 396 0.44 5.04 5.26
CA ARG A 396 -0.05 6.14 4.40
C ARG A 396 0.17 7.51 5.05
N LYS A 397 -0.05 7.66 6.36
CA LYS A 397 0.23 8.92 7.09
C LYS A 397 1.71 9.29 7.08
N LEU A 398 2.58 8.29 7.13
CA LEU A 398 4.04 8.49 7.14
C LEU A 398 4.64 8.64 5.73
N GLY A 399 3.84 8.47 4.67
CA GLY A 399 4.32 8.49 3.29
C GLY A 399 5.22 7.30 2.98
N MET A 400 4.90 6.13 3.52
CA MET A 400 5.67 4.89 3.36
C MET A 400 4.82 3.82 2.68
N VAL A 401 5.47 2.93 1.94
CA VAL A 401 4.81 1.76 1.34
C VAL A 401 4.63 0.68 2.42
N PRO A 402 3.40 0.21 2.71
CA PRO A 402 3.18 -0.91 3.62
C PRO A 402 3.61 -2.22 2.95
N VAL A 403 4.33 -3.07 3.68
CA VAL A 403 4.70 -4.42 3.24
C VAL A 403 4.31 -5.44 4.31
N PHE A 404 3.66 -6.52 3.90
CA PHE A 404 3.28 -7.61 4.81
C PHE A 404 4.16 -8.82 4.57
N VAL A 405 4.64 -9.42 5.65
CA VAL A 405 5.24 -10.75 5.62
C VAL A 405 4.09 -11.72 5.88
N PHE A 406 3.56 -12.32 4.82
CA PHE A 406 2.47 -13.28 4.92
C PHE A 406 3.10 -14.65 5.21
N TYR A 407 2.97 -15.10 6.46
CA TYR A 407 3.72 -16.22 7.01
C TYR A 407 2.81 -17.14 7.80
N ASN A 408 1.94 -17.84 7.07
CA ASN A 408 0.85 -18.62 7.65
C ASN A 408 1.07 -20.13 7.50
N VAL A 409 1.94 -20.61 6.61
CA VAL A 409 2.19 -22.06 6.48
C VAL A 409 2.96 -22.58 7.69
N ALA A 410 3.93 -21.83 8.21
CA ALA A 410 4.69 -22.26 9.39
C ALA A 410 3.87 -22.24 10.68
N ASP A 411 2.84 -21.38 10.77
CA ASP A 411 1.98 -21.24 11.93
C ASP A 411 2.78 -21.02 13.24
N GLY A 412 2.53 -21.84 14.27
CA GLY A 412 3.28 -21.88 15.53
C GLY A 412 4.47 -22.83 15.55
N GLY A 413 4.88 -23.44 14.41
CA GLY A 413 5.97 -24.40 14.37
C GLY A 413 6.74 -24.42 13.05
N GLU A 414 7.85 -23.69 12.97
CA GLU A 414 8.72 -23.60 11.79
C GLU A 414 9.50 -24.91 11.55
N SER A 415 8.98 -25.80 10.71
CA SER A 415 9.68 -27.04 10.33
C SER A 415 9.15 -27.65 9.04
N TYR A 416 9.97 -28.45 8.36
CA TYR A 416 9.55 -29.25 7.21
C TYR A 416 8.29 -30.09 7.49
N SER A 417 8.22 -30.76 8.64
CA SER A 417 7.08 -31.61 9.00
C SER A 417 5.79 -30.81 9.22
N THR A 418 5.88 -29.66 9.87
CA THR A 418 4.72 -28.79 10.13
C THR A 418 4.18 -28.24 8.81
N ASP A 419 5.06 -27.65 8.02
CA ASP A 419 4.70 -27.03 6.75
C ASP A 419 4.07 -28.03 5.79
N LEU A 420 4.65 -29.23 5.70
CA LEU A 420 4.13 -30.30 4.86
C LEU A 420 2.74 -30.74 5.33
N ALA A 421 2.53 -30.86 6.64
CA ALA A 421 1.23 -31.22 7.20
C ALA A 421 0.17 -30.16 6.88
N HIS A 422 0.49 -28.88 7.03
CA HIS A 422 -0.45 -27.79 6.74
C HIS A 422 -0.84 -27.72 5.27
N ILE A 423 0.10 -27.83 4.34
CA ILE A 423 -0.24 -27.81 2.91
C ILE A 423 -1.01 -29.05 2.46
N GLN A 424 -0.97 -30.14 3.24
CA GLN A 424 -1.72 -31.38 2.98
C GLN A 424 -3.07 -31.43 3.71
N ASP A 425 -3.35 -30.50 4.62
CA ASP A 425 -4.62 -30.41 5.34
C ASP A 425 -5.67 -29.61 4.56
N SER A 426 -6.88 -30.16 4.46
CA SER A 426 -7.97 -29.53 3.67
C SER A 426 -8.54 -28.29 4.36
N THR A 427 -8.73 -28.38 5.68
CA THR A 427 -9.32 -27.31 6.49
C THR A 427 -8.38 -26.12 6.51
N TYR A 428 -7.09 -26.41 6.72
CA TYR A 428 -6.02 -25.42 6.73
C TYR A 428 -5.91 -24.71 5.38
N MET A 429 -5.79 -25.46 4.28
CA MET A 429 -5.66 -24.84 2.97
C MET A 429 -6.92 -24.09 2.52
N SER A 430 -8.11 -24.53 2.93
CA SER A 430 -9.35 -23.77 2.69
C SER A 430 -9.34 -22.41 3.41
N ALA A 431 -8.87 -22.36 4.67
CA ALA A 431 -8.71 -21.11 5.41
C ALA A 431 -7.58 -20.24 4.84
N TYR A 432 -6.45 -20.85 4.49
CA TYR A 432 -5.29 -20.19 3.89
C TYR A 432 -5.65 -19.38 2.63
N PHE A 433 -6.36 -20.00 1.68
CA PHE A 433 -6.79 -19.30 0.46
C PHE A 433 -7.82 -18.19 0.74
N LYS A 434 -8.68 -18.35 1.74
CA LYS A 434 -9.62 -17.29 2.17
C LYS A 434 -8.90 -16.13 2.84
N ASP A 435 -7.85 -16.40 3.59
CA ASP A 435 -7.06 -15.36 4.24
C ASP A 435 -6.32 -14.49 3.22
N TRP A 436 -5.82 -15.09 2.13
CA TRP A 436 -5.32 -14.31 0.98
C TRP A 436 -6.36 -13.36 0.40
N VAL A 437 -7.62 -13.80 0.25
CA VAL A 437 -8.71 -12.93 -0.22
C VAL A 437 -8.95 -11.79 0.76
N LYS A 438 -9.03 -12.07 2.07
CA LYS A 438 -9.25 -11.03 3.10
C LYS A 438 -8.15 -9.97 3.07
N VAL A 439 -6.88 -10.40 3.03
CA VAL A 439 -5.73 -9.50 2.98
C VAL A 439 -5.81 -8.57 1.77
N ILE A 440 -6.04 -9.14 0.59
CA ILE A 440 -6.11 -8.36 -0.65
C ILE A 440 -7.33 -7.41 -0.63
N ASP A 441 -8.47 -7.84 -0.10
CA ASP A 441 -9.67 -6.99 -0.02
C ASP A 441 -9.45 -5.79 0.91
N ILE A 442 -8.81 -6.00 2.07
CA ILE A 442 -8.44 -4.92 2.99
C ILE A 442 -7.47 -3.95 2.30
N ALA A 443 -6.44 -4.47 1.62
CA ALA A 443 -5.50 -3.63 0.88
C ALA A 443 -6.18 -2.83 -0.25
N ASN A 444 -7.12 -3.44 -0.98
CA ASN A 444 -7.89 -2.81 -2.04
C ASN A 444 -8.85 -1.71 -1.54
N GLU A 445 -9.30 -1.79 -0.28
CA GLU A 445 -10.12 -0.79 0.39
C GLU A 445 -9.27 0.35 0.96
N GLU A 446 -8.22 0.01 1.70
CA GLU A 446 -7.40 0.96 2.44
C GLU A 446 -6.35 1.68 1.59
N SER A 447 -5.94 1.07 0.47
CA SER A 447 -4.93 1.59 -0.45
C SER A 447 -5.25 1.23 -1.90
N PRO A 448 -6.38 1.71 -2.47
CA PRO A 448 -6.88 1.26 -3.78
C PRO A 448 -5.97 1.60 -4.96
N ASP A 449 -5.06 2.57 -4.81
CA ASP A 449 -4.24 3.13 -5.88
C ASP A 449 -2.77 3.33 -5.48
N ASP A 450 -2.35 2.89 -4.28
CA ASP A 450 -0.97 2.96 -3.79
C ASP A 450 -0.42 1.56 -3.47
N PRO A 451 0.82 1.21 -3.89
CA PRO A 451 1.33 -0.15 -3.75
C PRO A 451 1.23 -0.71 -2.33
N VAL A 452 0.88 -1.99 -2.22
CA VAL A 452 0.95 -2.78 -0.98
C VAL A 452 1.85 -3.99 -1.24
N GLY A 453 2.86 -4.17 -0.40
CA GLY A 453 3.88 -5.19 -0.57
C GLY A 453 3.55 -6.51 0.12
N TYR A 454 3.99 -7.64 -0.44
CA TYR A 454 3.90 -8.96 0.20
C TYR A 454 5.19 -9.78 0.04
N VAL A 455 5.84 -10.12 1.15
CA VAL A 455 6.85 -11.19 1.20
C VAL A 455 6.14 -12.47 1.64
N ILE A 456 6.22 -13.50 0.80
CA ILE A 456 5.36 -14.68 0.90
C ILE A 456 6.12 -15.87 1.47
N GLU A 457 5.53 -16.47 2.50
CA GLU A 457 5.93 -17.73 3.16
C GLU A 457 7.44 -17.89 3.30
N PRO A 458 8.09 -17.05 4.14
CA PRO A 458 9.45 -17.30 4.58
C PRO A 458 9.71 -18.76 4.98
N ASP A 459 10.90 -19.28 4.71
CA ASP A 459 11.39 -20.63 5.08
C ASP A 459 10.69 -21.83 4.45
N PHE A 460 9.43 -21.69 4.05
CA PHE A 460 8.57 -22.78 3.61
C PHE A 460 9.15 -23.58 2.45
N ILE A 461 9.43 -22.92 1.32
CA ILE A 461 9.99 -23.61 0.15
C ILE A 461 11.41 -24.08 0.44
N GLY A 462 12.15 -23.38 1.31
CA GLY A 462 13.49 -23.77 1.75
C GLY A 462 13.49 -25.11 2.47
N TYR A 463 12.55 -25.32 3.40
CA TYR A 463 12.36 -26.61 4.07
C TYR A 463 11.99 -27.71 3.08
N MET A 464 11.09 -27.43 2.13
CA MET A 464 10.71 -28.40 1.10
C MET A 464 11.91 -28.81 0.25
N MET A 465 12.74 -27.86 -0.19
CA MET A 465 13.95 -28.14 -0.96
C MET A 465 14.96 -28.98 -0.17
N GLN A 466 15.23 -28.58 1.07
CA GLN A 466 16.29 -29.17 1.87
C GLN A 466 15.94 -30.61 2.32
N ASN A 467 14.67 -30.89 2.63
CA ASN A 467 14.31 -32.09 3.39
C ASN A 467 13.48 -33.12 2.61
N SER A 468 12.81 -32.73 1.52
CA SER A 468 11.91 -33.67 0.82
C SER A 468 12.64 -34.66 -0.08
N GLY A 469 13.76 -34.25 -0.70
CA GLY A 469 14.41 -35.01 -1.78
C GLY A 469 13.58 -35.08 -3.08
N LEU A 470 12.50 -34.29 -3.21
CA LEU A 470 11.53 -34.31 -4.30
C LEU A 470 11.54 -32.98 -5.08
N GLN A 471 11.08 -32.99 -6.33
CA GLN A 471 10.76 -31.76 -7.06
C GLN A 471 9.44 -31.15 -6.57
N PRO A 472 9.22 -29.82 -6.71
CA PRO A 472 7.98 -29.17 -6.29
C PRO A 472 6.71 -29.76 -6.92
N SER A 473 6.81 -30.29 -8.14
CA SER A 473 5.70 -30.96 -8.83
C SER A 473 5.34 -32.33 -8.24
N GLN A 474 6.14 -32.86 -7.32
CA GLN A 474 5.98 -34.17 -6.68
C GLN A 474 5.56 -34.08 -5.21
N ILE A 475 5.62 -32.89 -4.61
CA ILE A 475 5.22 -32.66 -3.22
C ILE A 475 3.72 -32.36 -3.20
N THR A 476 2.91 -33.22 -2.60
CA THR A 476 1.45 -33.07 -2.55
C THR A 476 1.03 -31.85 -1.72
N ALA A 477 0.08 -31.06 -2.24
CA ALA A 477 -0.58 -29.96 -1.55
C ALA A 477 -2.07 -29.89 -1.93
N ARG A 478 -2.94 -29.42 -1.02
CA ARG A 478 -4.40 -29.36 -1.21
C ARG A 478 -4.86 -28.10 -1.94
N VAL A 479 -4.42 -27.95 -3.18
CA VAL A 479 -4.78 -26.82 -4.07
C VAL A 479 -6.25 -26.87 -4.48
N ASP A 480 -6.87 -28.05 -4.49
CA ASP A 480 -8.30 -28.27 -4.67
C ASP A 480 -9.15 -27.44 -3.70
N GLN A 481 -8.60 -27.08 -2.54
CA GLN A 481 -9.30 -26.25 -1.57
C GLN A 481 -9.46 -24.78 -1.99
N ALA A 482 -8.66 -24.29 -2.94
CA ALA A 482 -8.91 -22.98 -3.57
C ALA A 482 -10.25 -22.99 -4.34
N TYR A 483 -10.63 -24.13 -4.92
CA TYR A 483 -11.86 -24.27 -5.70
C TYR A 483 -13.05 -24.63 -4.83
N SER A 484 -12.90 -25.59 -3.89
CA SER A 484 -13.98 -25.99 -2.98
C SER A 484 -14.41 -24.85 -2.06
N SER A 485 -13.51 -23.93 -1.72
CA SER A 485 -13.79 -22.73 -0.93
C SER A 485 -14.46 -21.60 -1.72
N GLY A 486 -14.54 -21.71 -3.06
CA GLY A 486 -15.04 -20.67 -3.95
C GLY A 486 -14.05 -19.53 -4.23
N VAL A 487 -12.79 -19.63 -3.78
CA VAL A 487 -11.76 -18.62 -4.08
C VAL A 487 -11.39 -18.63 -5.56
N LEU A 488 -11.32 -19.81 -6.17
CA LEU A 488 -11.15 -20.03 -7.61
C LEU A 488 -12.31 -20.82 -8.19
N SER A 489 -12.60 -20.64 -9.48
CA SER A 489 -13.62 -21.39 -10.19
C SER A 489 -13.23 -21.59 -11.66
N THR A 490 -13.04 -22.84 -12.06
CA THR A 490 -12.78 -23.19 -13.47
C THR A 490 -13.97 -22.86 -14.36
N ALA A 491 -15.20 -22.95 -13.83
CA ALA A 491 -16.41 -22.51 -14.52
C ALA A 491 -16.43 -20.98 -14.77
N ALA A 492 -15.73 -20.21 -13.93
CA ALA A 492 -15.52 -18.77 -14.12
C ALA A 492 -14.28 -18.43 -14.97
N GLY A 493 -13.62 -19.43 -15.56
CA GLY A 493 -12.43 -19.25 -16.41
C GLY A 493 -11.09 -19.22 -15.67
N ASP A 494 -11.06 -19.52 -14.36
CA ASP A 494 -9.80 -19.62 -13.62
C ASP A 494 -8.98 -20.84 -14.09
N PRO A 495 -7.64 -20.74 -14.19
CA PRO A 495 -6.79 -21.88 -14.54
C PRO A 495 -6.94 -23.02 -13.55
N SER A 496 -6.79 -24.26 -14.01
CA SER A 496 -6.66 -25.43 -13.13
C SER A 496 -5.21 -25.62 -12.71
N PHE A 497 -4.99 -25.76 -11.40
CA PHE A 497 -3.68 -25.98 -10.80
C PHE A 497 -3.62 -27.38 -10.18
N PRO A 498 -2.50 -28.12 -10.34
CA PRO A 498 -2.36 -29.46 -9.77
C PRO A 498 -2.27 -29.40 -8.23
N ASN A 499 -2.61 -30.51 -7.57
CA ASN A 499 -2.48 -30.67 -6.12
C ASN A 499 -1.03 -30.93 -5.68
N THR A 500 -0.15 -29.97 -5.97
CA THR A 500 1.28 -30.04 -5.72
C THR A 500 1.80 -28.72 -5.16
N LEU A 501 3.01 -28.69 -4.59
CA LEU A 501 3.68 -27.45 -4.16
C LEU A 501 3.78 -26.44 -5.31
N GLU A 502 4.14 -26.91 -6.51
CA GLU A 502 4.13 -26.05 -7.72
C GLU A 502 2.74 -25.45 -7.99
N GLY A 503 1.68 -26.26 -7.90
CA GLY A 503 0.32 -25.79 -8.09
C GLY A 503 -0.14 -24.81 -7.01
N LEU A 504 0.30 -25.01 -5.76
CA LEU A 504 0.00 -24.12 -4.63
C LEU A 504 0.59 -22.72 -4.87
N VAL A 505 1.88 -22.64 -5.16
CA VAL A 505 2.58 -21.37 -5.42
C VAL A 505 1.96 -20.64 -6.61
N LYS A 506 1.67 -21.37 -7.70
CA LYS A 506 0.99 -20.79 -8.89
C LYS A 506 -0.42 -20.31 -8.58
N ALA A 507 -1.19 -21.04 -7.78
CA ALA A 507 -2.53 -20.64 -7.36
C ALA A 507 -2.50 -19.37 -6.51
N VAL A 508 -1.57 -19.26 -5.54
CA VAL A 508 -1.39 -18.04 -4.73
C VAL A 508 -1.03 -16.85 -5.61
N ASN A 509 -0.03 -16.98 -6.50
CA ASN A 509 0.35 -15.90 -7.40
C ASN A 509 -0.82 -15.46 -8.29
N TYR A 510 -1.59 -16.41 -8.82
CA TYR A 510 -2.78 -16.11 -9.62
C TYR A 510 -3.86 -15.39 -8.80
N ILE A 511 -4.12 -15.81 -7.56
CA ILE A 511 -5.07 -15.15 -6.66
C ILE A 511 -4.66 -13.69 -6.42
N VAL A 512 -3.39 -13.45 -6.12
CA VAL A 512 -2.84 -12.10 -5.91
C VAL A 512 -2.99 -11.26 -7.18
N GLN A 513 -2.56 -11.78 -8.34
CA GLN A 513 -2.65 -11.08 -9.62
C GLN A 513 -4.10 -10.76 -10.03
N LYS A 514 -5.02 -11.71 -9.83
CA LYS A 514 -6.43 -11.57 -10.23
C LYS A 514 -7.16 -10.54 -9.36
N ARG A 515 -6.89 -10.50 -8.07
CA ARG A 515 -7.70 -9.75 -7.09
C ARG A 515 -7.09 -8.41 -6.70
N SER A 516 -5.77 -8.31 -6.64
CA SER A 516 -5.13 -7.08 -6.16
C SER A 516 -5.12 -6.00 -7.24
N LYS A 517 -5.35 -4.75 -6.83
CA LYS A 517 -5.23 -3.59 -7.70
C LYS A 517 -3.78 -3.15 -7.91
N ASN A 518 -2.89 -3.44 -6.96
CA ASN A 518 -1.57 -2.81 -6.85
C ASN A 518 -0.58 -3.59 -5.96
N ALA A 519 -0.75 -4.90 -5.83
CA ALA A 519 0.19 -5.73 -5.08
C ALA A 519 1.59 -5.69 -5.71
N TRP A 520 2.58 -5.53 -4.84
CA TRP A 520 3.98 -5.74 -5.14
C TRP A 520 4.48 -6.93 -4.32
N TYR A 521 4.64 -8.09 -4.94
CA TYR A 521 4.79 -9.34 -4.16
C TYR A 521 5.92 -10.24 -4.66
N GLY A 522 6.44 -11.08 -3.76
CA GLY A 522 7.51 -12.02 -4.05
C GLY A 522 7.66 -13.08 -2.96
N TRP A 523 8.20 -14.23 -3.35
CA TRP A 523 8.48 -15.35 -2.44
C TRP A 523 9.88 -15.24 -1.86
N GLN A 524 10.03 -15.62 -0.59
CA GLN A 524 11.32 -15.66 0.06
C GLN A 524 12.10 -16.94 -0.29
N ILE A 525 13.41 -16.78 -0.43
CA ILE A 525 14.40 -17.80 -0.78
C ILE A 525 15.44 -17.86 0.33
N ASN A 526 15.73 -19.05 0.84
CA ASN A 526 16.69 -19.24 1.92
C ASN A 526 18.09 -19.54 1.40
N ILE A 527 19.10 -18.97 2.05
CA ILE A 527 20.52 -19.28 1.82
C ILE A 527 20.91 -20.71 2.19
N TRP A 528 20.19 -21.33 3.13
CA TRP A 528 20.46 -22.66 3.68
C TRP A 528 19.70 -23.81 2.98
N SER A 529 18.83 -23.47 2.02
CA SER A 529 17.91 -24.42 1.37
C SER A 529 18.60 -25.57 0.61
N ASP A 530 19.82 -25.35 0.11
CA ASP A 530 20.55 -26.34 -0.67
C ASP A 530 21.40 -27.27 0.20
N ALA A 531 20.86 -28.47 0.45
CA ALA A 531 21.55 -29.56 1.13
C ALA A 531 22.81 -30.05 0.37
N GLN A 532 22.96 -29.73 -0.93
CA GLN A 532 24.12 -30.10 -1.76
C GLN A 532 25.16 -28.97 -1.87
N SER A 533 25.01 -27.89 -1.09
CA SER A 533 25.89 -26.72 -1.12
C SER A 533 27.34 -27.04 -0.78
N GLY A 534 27.59 -28.13 -0.04
CA GLY A 534 28.91 -28.47 0.49
C GLY A 534 29.37 -27.56 1.63
N ALA A 535 28.47 -26.72 2.15
CA ALA A 535 28.72 -25.89 3.31
C ALA A 535 28.91 -26.77 4.56
N SER A 536 29.84 -26.38 5.43
CA SER A 536 29.94 -26.95 6.76
C SER A 536 28.84 -26.38 7.66
N THR A 537 28.87 -26.73 8.95
CA THR A 537 28.00 -26.11 9.96
C THR A 537 28.29 -24.61 10.16
N ASN A 538 29.35 -24.07 9.55
CA ASN A 538 29.62 -22.63 9.53
C ASN A 538 28.76 -21.89 8.48
N GLY A 539 28.04 -22.60 7.62
CA GLY A 539 27.16 -22.03 6.61
C GLY A 539 27.88 -21.63 5.31
N LEU A 540 27.09 -21.39 4.27
CA LEU A 540 27.59 -21.29 2.90
C LEU A 540 28.49 -20.07 2.66
N MET A 541 28.21 -18.94 3.31
CA MET A 541 29.01 -17.72 3.12
C MET A 541 30.43 -17.84 3.68
N HIS A 542 30.66 -18.79 4.58
CA HIS A 542 31.97 -19.12 5.17
C HIS A 542 32.78 -20.11 4.33
N ILE A 543 32.22 -20.68 3.25
CA ILE A 543 32.94 -21.69 2.45
C ILE A 543 34.24 -21.15 1.83
N THR A 544 34.35 -19.82 1.68
CA THR A 544 35.56 -19.14 1.21
C THR A 544 36.60 -18.89 2.30
N ASP A 545 36.30 -19.19 3.56
CA ASP A 545 37.25 -19.00 4.66
C ASP A 545 38.48 -19.87 4.43
N PRO A 546 39.68 -19.40 4.83
CA PRO A 546 40.90 -20.20 4.75
C PRO A 546 40.81 -21.53 5.50
N SER A 547 39.97 -21.60 6.54
CA SER A 547 39.69 -22.83 7.31
C SER A 547 38.72 -23.80 6.62
N GLU A 548 38.09 -23.39 5.50
CA GLU A 548 37.09 -24.19 4.77
C GLU A 548 37.62 -24.64 3.41
N LYS A 549 37.26 -23.93 2.32
CA LYS A 549 37.76 -24.20 0.96
C LYS A 549 38.64 -23.07 0.43
N GLY A 550 38.72 -21.93 1.12
CA GLY A 550 39.41 -20.74 0.66
C GLY A 550 38.69 -20.02 -0.49
N TRP A 551 39.03 -18.75 -0.71
CA TRP A 551 38.33 -17.86 -1.64
C TRP A 551 38.16 -18.44 -3.06
N THR A 552 39.27 -18.87 -3.67
CA THR A 552 39.28 -19.35 -5.06
C THR A 552 38.42 -20.59 -5.28
N ALA A 553 38.46 -21.58 -4.37
CA ALA A 553 37.70 -22.82 -4.53
C ALA A 553 36.28 -22.72 -3.97
N GLY A 554 36.04 -21.87 -2.98
CA GLY A 554 34.71 -21.66 -2.39
C GLY A 554 33.76 -20.86 -3.27
N ARG A 555 34.24 -19.81 -3.95
CA ARG A 555 33.41 -18.92 -4.81
C ARG A 555 32.56 -19.68 -5.85
N PRO A 556 33.11 -20.64 -6.62
CA PRO A 556 32.30 -21.42 -7.56
C PRO A 556 31.20 -22.26 -6.90
N LEU A 557 31.42 -22.76 -5.67
CA LEU A 557 30.44 -23.56 -4.94
C LEU A 557 29.24 -22.71 -4.50
N ILE A 558 29.47 -21.45 -4.12
CA ILE A 558 28.39 -20.48 -3.82
C ILE A 558 27.51 -20.27 -5.05
N ALA A 559 28.10 -20.03 -6.23
CA ALA A 559 27.33 -19.84 -7.47
C ALA A 559 26.58 -21.11 -7.88
N ALA A 560 27.21 -22.28 -7.76
CA ALA A 560 26.56 -23.55 -8.07
C ALA A 560 25.35 -23.81 -7.16
N SER A 561 25.47 -23.49 -5.87
CA SER A 561 24.37 -23.57 -4.91
C SER A 561 23.25 -22.60 -5.26
N ALA A 562 23.56 -21.32 -5.51
CA ALA A 562 22.59 -20.32 -5.94
C ALA A 562 21.83 -20.73 -7.21
N GLN A 563 22.52 -21.34 -8.18
CA GLN A 563 21.88 -21.84 -9.40
C GLN A 563 20.93 -23.00 -9.15
N ARG A 564 21.29 -23.95 -8.27
CA ARG A 564 20.37 -25.05 -7.89
C ARG A 564 19.14 -24.53 -7.16
N VAL A 565 19.33 -23.59 -6.24
CA VAL A 565 18.22 -22.93 -5.53
C VAL A 565 17.32 -22.18 -6.51
N ALA A 566 17.88 -21.36 -7.40
CA ALA A 566 17.11 -20.68 -8.44
C ALA A 566 16.29 -21.66 -9.29
N ASN A 567 16.89 -22.76 -9.73
CA ASN A 567 16.19 -23.77 -10.53
C ASN A 567 15.01 -24.39 -9.76
N TYR A 568 15.23 -24.78 -8.50
CA TYR A 568 14.20 -25.41 -7.66
C TYR A 568 13.04 -24.46 -7.39
N TYR A 569 13.32 -23.24 -6.96
CA TYR A 569 12.30 -22.24 -6.67
C TYR A 569 11.55 -21.80 -7.94
N ASN A 570 12.23 -21.69 -9.09
CA ASN A 570 11.55 -21.43 -10.36
C ASN A 570 10.64 -22.59 -10.78
N ALA A 571 11.06 -23.83 -10.55
CA ALA A 571 10.21 -25.02 -10.73
C ALA A 571 9.00 -25.02 -9.79
N ALA A 572 9.13 -24.49 -8.57
CA ALA A 572 7.98 -24.24 -7.69
C ALA A 572 7.03 -23.16 -8.23
N GLY A 573 7.48 -22.33 -9.18
CA GLY A 573 6.63 -21.36 -9.86
C GLY A 573 6.63 -19.96 -9.24
N ILE A 574 7.62 -19.62 -8.42
CA ILE A 574 7.65 -18.33 -7.71
C ILE A 574 7.66 -17.10 -8.63
N THR A 575 8.05 -17.25 -9.89
CA THR A 575 8.11 -16.18 -10.90
C THR A 575 6.84 -16.02 -11.73
N SER A 576 5.85 -16.91 -11.52
CA SER A 576 4.60 -16.97 -12.29
C SER A 576 3.64 -15.81 -11.97
N TYR A 577 2.66 -15.60 -12.86
CA TYR A 577 1.52 -14.67 -12.68
C TYR A 577 1.88 -13.24 -12.23
N GLY A 578 3.04 -12.73 -12.68
CA GLY A 578 3.41 -11.34 -12.42
C GLY A 578 4.03 -11.09 -11.03
N ALA A 579 4.53 -12.13 -10.35
CA ALA A 579 5.38 -11.97 -9.17
C ALA A 579 6.48 -10.93 -9.44
N SER A 580 6.55 -9.93 -8.57
CA SER A 580 7.26 -8.68 -8.80
C SER A 580 8.74 -8.77 -8.46
N PHE A 581 9.09 -9.55 -7.44
CA PHE A 581 10.46 -9.72 -6.96
C PHE A 581 10.69 -11.13 -6.40
N ILE A 582 11.95 -11.43 -6.10
CA ILE A 582 12.32 -12.53 -5.21
C ILE A 582 12.86 -11.94 -3.92
N SER A 583 12.50 -12.53 -2.78
CA SER A 583 13.01 -12.11 -1.48
C SER A 583 14.16 -13.01 -1.05
N PHE A 584 15.17 -12.44 -0.42
CA PHE A 584 16.31 -13.19 0.10
C PHE A 584 16.67 -12.66 1.50
N ASP A 585 16.71 -13.55 2.49
CA ASP A 585 16.99 -13.20 3.87
C ASP A 585 18.46 -13.35 4.24
N LYS A 586 18.80 -12.71 5.35
CA LYS A 586 19.98 -12.99 6.16
C LYS A 586 19.53 -12.77 7.59
N TYR A 587 18.61 -13.58 8.09
CA TYR A 587 18.32 -13.62 9.51
C TYR A 587 19.57 -14.08 10.28
N GLY A 588 19.65 -13.77 11.59
CA GLY A 588 20.85 -14.04 12.39
C GLY A 588 21.32 -15.50 12.32
N TYR A 589 20.40 -16.46 12.22
CA TYR A 589 20.75 -17.88 12.10
C TYR A 589 20.95 -18.39 10.67
N ASP A 590 20.62 -17.60 9.65
CA ASP A 590 20.75 -18.06 8.26
C ASP A 590 22.21 -18.20 7.82
N GLY A 591 23.14 -17.59 8.56
CA GLY A 591 24.56 -17.63 8.29
C GLY A 591 25.26 -18.96 8.62
N GLY A 592 24.63 -19.87 9.38
CA GLY A 592 25.25 -21.12 9.86
C GLY A 592 24.61 -21.66 11.16
N ALA A 593 25.05 -22.83 11.65
CA ALA A 593 24.49 -23.46 12.84
C ALA A 593 24.63 -22.58 14.11
N ALA A 594 23.66 -22.67 15.01
CA ALA A 594 23.51 -21.82 16.20
C ALA A 594 24.80 -21.66 17.05
N GLY A 595 25.14 -20.42 17.40
CA GLY A 595 26.23 -20.01 18.30
C GLY A 595 26.76 -18.59 18.02
N ASN A 596 27.19 -17.86 19.07
CA ASN A 596 27.56 -16.43 19.03
C ASN A 596 28.60 -16.02 17.98
N ALA A 597 29.44 -16.94 17.50
CA ALA A 597 30.56 -16.64 16.61
C ALA A 597 30.24 -16.74 15.11
N LYS A 598 28.97 -16.98 14.70
CA LYS A 598 28.67 -17.35 13.30
C LYS A 598 27.56 -16.55 12.61
N TRP A 599 26.85 -15.67 13.32
CA TRP A 599 25.82 -14.82 12.71
C TRP A 599 26.36 -13.53 12.08
N GLN A 600 27.52 -13.03 12.52
CA GLN A 600 28.10 -11.81 11.98
C GLN A 600 28.98 -12.11 10.78
N PHE A 601 28.71 -11.42 9.68
CA PHE A 601 29.48 -11.51 8.46
C PHE A 601 30.56 -10.42 8.45
N ASN A 602 31.82 -10.78 8.20
CA ASN A 602 32.82 -9.79 7.78
C ASN A 602 32.50 -9.32 6.34
N ALA A 603 33.30 -8.40 5.81
CA ALA A 603 33.08 -7.85 4.48
C ALA A 603 33.17 -8.91 3.36
N ASP A 604 34.02 -9.93 3.49
CA ASP A 604 34.13 -11.02 2.50
C ASP A 604 32.87 -11.89 2.47
N HIS A 605 32.27 -12.19 3.62
CA HIS A 605 31.02 -12.95 3.69
C HIS A 605 29.85 -12.17 3.09
N TRP A 606 29.79 -10.85 3.30
CA TRP A 606 28.80 -10.00 2.62
C TRP A 606 29.05 -9.89 1.11
N ASN A 607 30.31 -9.89 0.67
CA ASN A 607 30.65 -9.98 -0.75
C ASN A 607 30.19 -11.31 -1.38
N ASN A 608 30.32 -12.42 -0.66
CA ASN A 608 29.76 -13.72 -1.05
C ASN A 608 28.23 -13.70 -1.10
N TYR A 609 27.59 -13.05 -0.13
CA TYR A 609 26.14 -12.90 -0.07
C TYR A 609 25.62 -12.13 -1.29
N LEU A 610 26.23 -10.99 -1.63
CA LEU A 610 25.87 -10.24 -2.82
C LEU A 610 26.14 -11.03 -4.11
N TYR A 611 27.17 -11.86 -4.15
CA TYR A 611 27.42 -12.74 -5.29
C TYR A 611 26.35 -13.84 -5.46
N TYR A 612 25.92 -14.43 -4.36
CA TYR A 612 24.80 -15.39 -4.35
C TYR A 612 23.52 -14.71 -4.86
N VAL A 613 23.19 -13.54 -4.32
CA VAL A 613 22.03 -12.74 -4.72
C VAL A 613 22.09 -12.36 -6.20
N GLN A 614 23.24 -11.91 -6.69
CA GLN A 614 23.44 -11.58 -8.10
C GLN A 614 23.20 -12.80 -9.01
N THR A 615 23.62 -13.99 -8.55
CA THR A 615 23.40 -15.25 -9.27
C THR A 615 21.90 -15.58 -9.34
N LEU A 616 21.18 -15.44 -8.22
CA LEU A 616 19.72 -15.59 -8.20
C LEU A 616 19.02 -14.59 -9.14
N ASN A 617 19.38 -13.31 -9.06
CA ASN A 617 18.82 -12.27 -9.93
C ASN A 617 19.03 -12.60 -11.41
N THR A 618 20.22 -13.04 -11.78
CA THR A 618 20.56 -13.42 -13.16
C THR A 618 19.76 -14.63 -13.63
N ALA A 619 19.65 -15.65 -12.79
CA ALA A 619 18.95 -16.89 -13.12
C ALA A 619 17.42 -16.69 -13.21
N LEU A 620 16.83 -15.94 -12.27
CA LEU A 620 15.39 -15.77 -12.13
C LEU A 620 14.84 -14.55 -12.88
N LYS A 621 15.72 -13.62 -13.28
CA LYS A 621 15.38 -12.37 -13.97
C LYS A 621 14.32 -11.55 -13.23
N LYS A 622 14.44 -11.51 -11.90
CA LYS A 622 13.57 -10.74 -11.01
C LYS A 622 14.38 -9.80 -10.15
N PRO A 623 13.90 -8.56 -9.92
CA PRO A 623 14.42 -7.71 -8.86
C PRO A 623 14.50 -8.47 -7.53
N VAL A 624 15.49 -8.12 -6.72
CA VAL A 624 15.69 -8.74 -5.40
C VAL A 624 15.30 -7.76 -4.30
N VAL A 625 14.53 -8.26 -3.33
CA VAL A 625 14.29 -7.58 -2.06
C VAL A 625 15.07 -8.33 -0.99
N LEU A 626 15.94 -7.64 -0.27
CA LEU A 626 16.58 -8.23 0.91
C LEU A 626 15.64 -8.08 2.10
N TRP A 627 15.21 -9.20 2.65
CA TRP A 627 14.35 -9.29 3.82
C TRP A 627 14.53 -10.68 4.42
N GLN A 628 14.73 -10.87 5.72
CA GLN A 628 14.95 -9.85 6.76
C GLN A 628 16.45 -9.60 6.98
N LEU A 629 16.90 -8.35 6.91
CA LEU A 629 18.25 -7.97 7.32
C LEU A 629 18.26 -7.54 8.79
N PRO A 630 19.17 -8.07 9.63
CA PRO A 630 19.30 -7.64 11.01
C PRO A 630 19.77 -6.20 11.08
N VAL A 631 19.25 -5.52 12.09
CA VAL A 631 19.71 -4.23 12.54
C VAL A 631 20.82 -4.33 13.58
N GLY A 632 21.59 -3.26 13.74
CA GLY A 632 22.73 -3.15 14.65
C GLY A 632 23.90 -2.44 14.00
N HIS A 633 25.03 -2.41 14.70
CA HIS A 633 26.31 -1.92 14.17
C HIS A 633 27.47 -2.69 14.77
N VAL A 634 28.66 -2.52 14.19
CA VAL A 634 29.91 -2.94 14.80
C VAL A 634 30.28 -1.90 15.87
N ASN A 635 30.71 -2.35 17.04
CA ASN A 635 31.14 -1.48 18.14
C ASN A 635 32.35 -0.63 17.76
N GLY A 636 32.48 0.50 18.45
CA GLY A 636 33.59 1.43 18.27
C GLY A 636 33.46 2.33 17.04
N SER A 637 32.24 2.54 16.53
CA SER A 637 31.96 3.58 15.52
C SER A 637 32.61 4.90 15.94
N VAL A 638 33.42 5.48 15.04
CA VAL A 638 34.12 6.74 15.30
C VAL A 638 33.25 7.97 15.03
N GLY A 639 32.02 7.75 14.52
CA GLY A 639 31.07 8.82 14.24
C GLY A 639 30.44 9.39 15.51
N THR A 640 30.09 10.68 15.45
CA THR A 640 29.32 11.33 16.51
C THR A 640 27.82 11.09 16.33
N ASN A 641 27.14 10.74 17.41
CA ASN A 641 25.69 10.63 17.47
C ASN A 641 25.06 12.04 17.45
N PRO A 642 24.23 12.40 16.44
CA PRO A 642 23.59 13.71 16.37
C PRO A 642 22.52 13.94 17.45
N TYR A 643 22.04 12.91 18.14
CA TYR A 643 21.09 13.04 19.24
C TYR A 643 21.75 13.49 20.55
N THR A 644 23.00 13.07 20.79
CA THR A 644 23.69 13.27 22.08
C THR A 644 24.95 14.13 21.98
N GLY A 645 25.55 14.24 20.78
CA GLY A 645 26.86 14.87 20.58
C GLY A 645 28.05 14.02 21.04
N ALA A 646 27.81 12.79 21.49
CA ALA A 646 28.83 11.84 21.97
C ALA A 646 29.08 10.71 20.95
N PRO A 647 30.13 9.88 21.12
CA PRO A 647 30.23 8.61 20.42
C PRO A 647 29.02 7.71 20.71
N TYR A 648 28.72 6.80 19.78
CA TYR A 648 27.63 5.83 19.96
C TYR A 648 27.93 4.86 21.11
N ALA A 649 26.87 4.45 21.82
CA ALA A 649 26.98 3.49 22.90
C ALA A 649 27.56 2.15 22.42
N THR A 650 28.33 1.49 23.29
CA THR A 650 28.83 0.14 23.04
C THR A 650 27.73 -0.87 23.33
N LEU A 651 27.45 -1.73 22.35
CA LEU A 651 26.58 -2.89 22.51
C LEU A 651 27.30 -3.93 23.36
N ASN A 652 26.73 -4.29 24.51
CA ASN A 652 27.38 -5.18 25.47
C ASN A 652 27.39 -6.67 25.06
N ASN A 653 26.59 -7.05 24.06
CA ASN A 653 26.47 -8.43 23.58
C ASN A 653 26.13 -9.45 24.68
N SER A 654 25.41 -9.03 25.73
CA SER A 654 25.15 -9.87 26.91
C SER A 654 23.67 -10.08 27.22
N THR A 655 22.78 -9.31 26.62
CA THR A 655 21.34 -9.41 26.81
C THR A 655 20.61 -9.50 25.49
N SER A 656 19.48 -10.21 25.51
CA SER A 656 18.48 -10.19 24.44
C SER A 656 18.30 -8.77 23.90
N LYS A 657 18.44 -8.66 22.58
CA LYS A 657 18.30 -7.45 21.78
C LYS A 657 19.35 -6.36 22.01
N HIS A 658 20.56 -6.75 22.37
CA HIS A 658 21.69 -5.84 22.59
C HIS A 658 23.00 -6.31 21.94
N TYR A 659 22.90 -7.17 20.91
CA TYR A 659 24.05 -7.72 20.21
C TYR A 659 24.38 -6.94 18.94
N GLU A 660 25.67 -6.82 18.63
CA GLU A 660 26.22 -6.23 17.41
C GLU A 660 25.74 -6.96 16.14
N ASP A 661 25.55 -6.20 15.06
CA ASP A 661 25.35 -6.71 13.71
C ASP A 661 26.16 -5.91 12.69
N THR A 662 26.39 -6.53 11.53
CA THR A 662 27.28 -6.04 10.47
C THR A 662 26.53 -5.60 9.22
N ALA A 663 25.26 -5.97 9.03
CA ALA A 663 24.54 -5.66 7.79
C ALA A 663 24.45 -4.14 7.55
N PRO A 664 23.99 -3.33 8.53
CA PRO A 664 23.94 -1.89 8.34
C PRO A 664 25.32 -1.26 8.14
N THR A 665 26.32 -1.71 8.89
CA THR A 665 27.73 -1.27 8.74
C THR A 665 28.25 -1.52 7.33
N TYR A 666 27.95 -2.68 6.74
CA TYR A 666 28.38 -3.02 5.38
C TYR A 666 27.64 -2.19 4.32
N PHE A 667 26.31 -2.11 4.40
CA PHE A 667 25.52 -1.42 3.37
C PHE A 667 25.67 0.11 3.44
N PHE A 668 25.55 0.71 4.63
CA PHE A 668 25.68 2.17 4.78
C PHE A 668 27.12 2.65 4.89
N GLY A 669 28.05 1.74 5.23
CA GLY A 669 29.44 2.07 5.51
C GLY A 669 29.66 2.65 6.91
N ASP A 670 30.82 2.37 7.48
CA ASP A 670 31.28 2.99 8.72
C ASP A 670 32.80 2.93 8.87
N THR A 671 33.31 3.78 9.77
CA THR A 671 34.67 3.65 10.31
C THR A 671 34.56 3.33 11.79
N PHE A 672 35.23 2.28 12.24
CA PHE A 672 35.11 1.80 13.62
C PHE A 672 36.43 1.24 14.16
N THR A 673 36.57 1.27 15.49
CA THR A 673 37.65 0.64 16.24
C THR A 673 37.12 -0.62 16.94
N ALA A 674 37.39 -1.79 16.37
CA ALA A 674 36.83 -3.08 16.83
C ALA A 674 37.37 -3.62 18.18
N GLY A 675 37.93 -2.76 19.05
CA GLY A 675 38.54 -3.17 20.32
C GLY A 675 37.55 -3.68 21.37
N SER A 676 36.27 -3.32 21.26
CA SER A 676 35.15 -3.77 22.11
C SER A 676 34.12 -4.61 21.35
N SER A 677 34.50 -5.14 20.18
CA SER A 677 33.60 -5.93 19.33
C SER A 677 33.61 -7.41 19.67
N MET A 678 32.56 -8.13 19.26
CA MET A 678 32.45 -9.59 19.40
C MET A 678 33.62 -10.37 18.78
N PHE A 679 34.20 -9.86 17.69
CA PHE A 679 35.33 -10.48 16.99
C PHE A 679 36.58 -9.59 17.01
N PRO A 680 37.78 -10.17 16.92
CA PRO A 680 39.01 -9.40 16.86
C PRO A 680 39.04 -8.50 15.60
N ALA A 681 39.76 -7.39 15.68
CA ALA A 681 39.95 -6.47 14.55
C ALA A 681 40.42 -7.16 13.25
N SER A 682 41.23 -8.22 13.36
CA SER A 682 41.68 -9.01 12.20
C SER A 682 40.52 -9.67 11.43
N TYR A 683 39.41 -10.02 12.11
CA TYR A 683 38.24 -10.58 11.47
C TYR A 683 37.54 -9.56 10.57
N TYR A 684 37.27 -8.36 11.09
CA TYR A 684 36.62 -7.29 10.34
C TYR A 684 37.53 -6.64 9.28
N ALA A 685 38.84 -6.80 9.43
CA ALA A 685 39.86 -6.37 8.46
C ALA A 685 40.07 -7.36 7.30
N THR A 686 39.44 -8.53 7.32
CA THR A 686 39.57 -9.53 6.24
C THR A 686 39.08 -8.94 4.92
N ASN A 687 39.86 -9.14 3.85
CA ASN A 687 39.59 -8.62 2.51
C ASN A 687 40.13 -9.53 1.41
N ALA A 688 39.82 -10.82 1.47
CA ALA A 688 40.14 -11.79 0.42
C ALA A 688 39.43 -11.45 -0.91
N ALA A 689 38.33 -10.70 -0.87
CA ALA A 689 37.64 -10.18 -2.04
C ALA A 689 38.46 -9.14 -2.83
N GLY A 690 39.45 -8.50 -2.21
CA GLY A 690 40.16 -7.36 -2.79
C GLY A 690 39.27 -6.13 -2.94
N ASP A 691 38.32 -5.96 -2.01
CA ASP A 691 37.39 -4.84 -1.96
C ASP A 691 38.11 -3.55 -1.57
N PRO A 692 38.19 -2.54 -2.46
CA PRO A 692 38.90 -1.29 -2.15
C PRO A 692 38.19 -0.45 -1.07
N LYS A 693 36.96 -0.79 -0.69
CA LYS A 693 36.19 -0.10 0.35
C LYS A 693 36.50 -0.62 1.75
N VAL A 694 37.24 -1.72 1.87
CA VAL A 694 37.70 -2.29 3.14
C VAL A 694 39.14 -1.87 3.36
N THR A 695 39.36 -0.95 4.31
CA THR A 695 40.69 -0.38 4.58
C THR A 695 40.99 -0.39 6.08
N VAL A 696 42.28 -0.45 6.41
CA VAL A 696 42.78 -0.39 7.80
C VAL A 696 43.79 0.75 7.91
N SER A 697 43.59 1.62 8.89
CA SER A 697 44.49 2.73 9.21
C SER A 697 44.66 2.85 10.72
N GLY A 698 45.81 2.43 11.23
CA GLY A 698 46.03 2.31 12.68
C GLY A 698 45.05 1.30 13.29
N ALA A 699 44.32 1.72 14.32
CA ALA A 699 43.29 0.89 14.97
C ALA A 699 41.91 0.94 14.26
N ASN A 700 41.76 1.79 13.23
CA ASN A 700 40.49 2.01 12.56
C ASN A 700 40.35 1.11 11.34
N ILE A 701 39.19 0.45 11.26
CA ILE A 701 38.74 -0.30 10.09
C ILE A 701 37.64 0.53 9.45
N THR A 702 37.70 0.69 8.14
CA THR A 702 36.65 1.37 7.37
C THR A 702 36.05 0.39 6.37
N TRP A 703 34.73 0.29 6.39
CA TRP A 703 33.94 -0.27 5.30
C TRP A 703 33.21 0.89 4.62
N GLY A 704 33.48 1.12 3.34
CA GLY A 704 32.68 2.05 2.54
C GLY A 704 31.24 1.55 2.35
N SER A 705 30.35 2.40 1.83
CA SER A 705 28.97 1.97 1.52
C SER A 705 28.94 0.99 0.34
N HIS A 706 28.18 -0.10 0.50
CA HIS A 706 27.96 -1.12 -0.52
C HIS A 706 26.58 -1.05 -1.21
N MET A 707 25.88 0.09 -1.13
CA MET A 707 24.58 0.26 -1.78
C MET A 707 24.65 0.17 -3.32
N ALA A 708 25.78 0.56 -3.91
CA ALA A 708 26.01 0.44 -5.36
C ALA A 708 26.21 -1.03 -5.79
N GLU A 709 26.91 -1.81 -4.99
CA GLU A 709 27.10 -3.24 -5.18
C GLU A 709 25.79 -3.99 -4.96
N ALA A 710 24.96 -3.55 -4.00
CA ALA A 710 23.61 -4.06 -3.82
C ALA A 710 22.77 -3.86 -5.10
N LYS A 711 22.75 -2.65 -5.67
CA LYS A 711 22.13 -2.39 -6.98
C LYS A 711 22.67 -3.33 -8.06
N LYS A 712 23.98 -3.51 -8.15
CA LYS A 712 24.62 -4.38 -9.15
C LYS A 712 24.20 -5.85 -9.00
N ALA A 713 23.90 -6.30 -7.78
CA ALA A 713 23.35 -7.62 -7.51
C ALA A 713 21.85 -7.74 -7.85
N GLY A 714 21.22 -6.68 -8.36
CA GLY A 714 19.80 -6.64 -8.71
C GLY A 714 18.88 -6.30 -7.54
N ILE A 715 19.43 -5.83 -6.42
CA ILE A 715 18.65 -5.45 -5.24
C ILE A 715 17.99 -4.09 -5.47
N VAL A 716 16.68 -4.04 -5.22
CA VAL A 716 15.87 -2.83 -5.32
C VAL A 716 15.41 -2.31 -3.96
N SER A 717 15.40 -3.16 -2.94
CA SER A 717 15.00 -2.78 -1.58
C SER A 717 15.77 -3.58 -0.53
N LEU A 718 16.18 -2.92 0.55
CA LEU A 718 16.77 -3.53 1.75
C LEU A 718 15.84 -3.28 2.93
N MET A 719 15.25 -4.34 3.47
CA MET A 719 14.30 -4.28 4.58
C MET A 719 14.94 -4.81 5.86
N PHE A 720 15.16 -3.89 6.79
CA PHE A 720 15.83 -4.15 8.06
C PHE A 720 14.85 -4.46 9.19
N GLY A 721 15.24 -5.30 10.14
CA GLY A 721 14.49 -5.47 11.38
C GLY A 721 15.26 -6.22 12.45
N ALA A 722 14.63 -6.50 13.58
CA ALA A 722 15.26 -7.26 14.64
C ALA A 722 15.57 -8.69 14.17
N GLY A 723 16.85 -9.07 14.14
CA GLY A 723 17.27 -10.46 13.90
C GLY A 723 16.83 -11.40 15.03
N VAL A 724 17.52 -12.55 15.16
CA VAL A 724 17.28 -13.49 16.26
C VAL A 724 17.36 -12.73 17.56
N GLY A 725 16.28 -12.77 18.37
CA GLY A 725 16.16 -12.70 19.85
C GLY A 725 17.16 -11.90 20.70
N ASP A 726 18.12 -11.21 20.11
CA ASP A 726 19.49 -10.92 20.55
C ASP A 726 20.04 -9.77 19.66
N SER A 727 19.78 -9.71 18.34
CA SER A 727 20.14 -8.53 17.52
C SER A 727 19.56 -7.23 18.10
N THR A 728 20.34 -6.15 18.02
CA THR A 728 20.01 -4.84 18.62
C THR A 728 18.55 -4.43 18.38
N ASP A 729 17.80 -4.03 19.40
CA ASP A 729 16.51 -3.36 19.17
C ASP A 729 16.76 -1.88 18.86
N ASN A 730 16.52 -1.46 17.63
CA ASN A 730 16.75 -0.09 17.17
C ASN A 730 15.51 0.55 16.54
N ILE A 731 14.35 -0.06 16.76
CA ILE A 731 13.08 0.31 16.16
C ILE A 731 11.94 0.29 17.19
N GLY A 732 12.23 -0.07 18.44
CA GLY A 732 11.32 0.01 19.57
C GLY A 732 10.27 -1.09 19.59
N LEU A 733 10.65 -2.29 19.15
CA LEU A 733 9.72 -3.43 19.13
C LEU A 733 9.23 -3.74 20.54
N ASN A 734 7.98 -4.17 20.66
CA ASN A 734 7.28 -4.42 21.91
C ASN A 734 7.38 -3.23 22.90
N GLY A 735 7.57 -2.00 22.39
CA GLY A 735 7.69 -0.78 23.19
C GLY A 735 9.06 -0.54 23.85
N MET A 736 10.10 -1.32 23.54
CA MET A 736 11.41 -1.17 24.19
C MET A 736 12.17 0.07 23.71
N ALA A 737 13.16 0.49 24.49
CA ALA A 737 14.06 1.58 24.12
C ALA A 737 15.03 1.14 23.01
N LEU A 738 15.51 2.11 22.22
CA LEU A 738 16.56 1.85 21.24
C LEU A 738 17.88 1.54 21.93
N THR A 739 18.50 0.44 21.56
CA THR A 739 19.72 -0.10 22.17
C THR A 739 20.98 0.26 21.37
N ASP A 740 20.85 0.66 20.10
CA ASP A 740 21.96 1.12 19.24
C ASP A 740 22.21 2.64 19.31
N ASP A 741 21.58 3.33 20.26
CA ASP A 741 21.63 4.79 20.39
C ASP A 741 21.33 5.53 19.06
N HIS A 742 20.33 5.04 18.31
CA HIS A 742 19.87 5.57 17.03
C HIS A 742 20.86 5.43 15.87
N TRP A 743 21.96 4.69 16.01
CA TRP A 743 23.00 4.60 14.98
C TRP A 743 22.41 4.23 13.61
N TRP A 744 21.57 3.21 13.54
CA TRP A 744 20.98 2.75 12.28
C TRP A 744 20.05 3.78 11.66
N LEU A 745 19.19 4.40 12.48
CA LEU A 745 18.29 5.48 12.05
C LEU A 745 19.07 6.64 11.45
N VAL A 746 20.19 7.01 12.06
CA VAL A 746 21.07 8.09 11.58
C VAL A 746 21.73 7.71 10.26
N LYS A 747 22.19 6.46 10.11
CA LYS A 747 22.84 5.97 8.89
C LYS A 747 21.86 5.89 7.72
N ALA A 748 20.66 5.39 7.95
CA ALA A 748 19.57 5.42 6.96
C ALA A 748 19.23 6.87 6.55
N SER A 749 19.12 7.79 7.52
CA SER A 749 18.86 9.21 7.26
C SER A 749 19.96 9.86 6.41
N LYS A 750 21.23 9.56 6.70
CA LYS A 750 22.39 10.05 5.94
C LYS A 750 22.40 9.51 4.50
N TYR A 751 22.02 8.26 4.28
CA TYR A 751 21.89 7.69 2.94
C TYR A 751 20.88 8.48 2.09
N PHE A 752 19.70 8.81 2.63
CA PHE A 752 18.71 9.62 1.91
C PHE A 752 19.19 11.05 1.65
N GLN A 753 19.91 11.65 2.59
CA GLN A 753 20.46 13.01 2.44
C GLN A 753 21.54 13.07 1.36
N ALA A 754 22.45 12.10 1.33
CA ALA A 754 23.52 12.01 0.33
C ALA A 754 22.99 11.81 -1.10
N GLY A 755 21.75 11.35 -1.25
CA GLY A 755 21.18 10.98 -2.54
C GLY A 755 21.22 9.46 -2.68
N PRO A 756 20.06 8.77 -2.57
CA PRO A 756 20.04 7.32 -2.62
C PRO A 756 20.48 6.80 -4.00
N VAL A 757 21.01 5.58 -4.05
CA VAL A 757 21.54 4.96 -5.27
C VAL A 757 20.39 4.73 -6.25
N ALA A 758 20.32 5.52 -7.32
CA ALA A 758 19.29 5.44 -8.34
C ALA A 758 19.25 4.05 -9.02
N LEU A 759 18.06 3.52 -9.24
CA LEU A 759 17.79 2.34 -10.05
C LEU A 759 17.66 2.73 -11.53
N PRO A 760 17.85 1.79 -12.47
CA PRO A 760 17.72 2.03 -13.91
C PRO A 760 16.33 2.50 -14.34
#